data_AF-A0A7S4TBU0-F1
#
_entry.id   AF-A0A7S4TBU0-F1
#
_cell.length_a   1.000
_cell.length_b   1.000
_cell.length_c   1.000
_cell.angle_alpha   90.00
_cell.angle_beta   90.00
_cell.angle_gamma   90.00
#
_symmetry.space_group_name_H-M   'P 1'
#
loop_
_entity.id
_entity.type
_entity.pdbx_description
1 polymer ?
#
loop_
_entity_poly.entity_id
_entity_poly.type
_entity_poly.pdbx_seq_one_letter_code
_entity_poly.pdbx_strand_id
1 'polypeptide(L)'
;AGLQPICAHRLQAGCDLVSQRFCGSGSTPLDKFPGTLGYCMGRRSGGARVSCALVGSSAHLLSVAAGASIDAHDVVIRVNSAPDGSTEANRWLAPCVGNRTTVRFSNQFGLTPQSEQPPRCINLVEPREECGGGCWLNFNRCDRSCDIKSKVKCHPTSADKQPKAWKASFVLVDTLHPSVAQTILMSGEREPGVNARTAGFTAFTYAIGACDSVTIYGYGKSCDGMVGRRYYKGRVGVWTGHPYKRENRIIEDIARLGSKSEYLNRAPGWLRAVNVTIYRPPCLRDVPEGGTLPPVSDRCVNPDPPPAPGKAKHAPAGAAPHGAAPVPAKAAAPAPAREKAAAPGAAPARPPGSLSVCSQRLKEGCDMITHRFCGEGSTPLEKFEGELGYCMGRRHHGKRVSCALVGSSSHLLSMSLGKDIDAHDVVVRVNSAPDGSGAANSWLAPCIGRRTTVRLTNQFGIIPVSAQATRCILMVEPAERCRRDCWLNGDFCPADCDVKSNIFCRPRTMPKQPAHWNQSFVMVDGLNPAVGQKILLAGPPGKGISFRTAGFTAFTYALGACDSVTVYGYGKSCHGHTGARYYSGKIEVNHGHPYHREHDIIEDIAKHGRRSIYLNTTPGWMRASKVTMYMPPCLKGEKHERVQNHCQRPAQP
;
A
#
# COMPACT_ATOMS: atom_id res chain seq x y z
N ALA A 1 -13.75 3.33 17.52
CA ALA A 1 -12.66 3.01 18.46
C ALA A 1 -11.79 4.27 18.62
N GLY A 2 -11.46 4.65 19.85
CA GLY A 2 -10.91 5.97 20.18
C GLY A 2 -9.62 6.32 19.43
N LEU A 3 -9.58 7.52 18.85
CA LEU A 3 -8.38 8.11 18.27
C LEU A 3 -7.27 8.14 19.35
N GLN A 4 -6.06 7.70 18.99
CA GLN A 4 -4.89 7.90 19.86
C GLN A 4 -4.77 9.41 20.15
N PRO A 5 -4.50 9.82 21.41
CA PRO A 5 -4.39 11.23 21.75
C PRO A 5 -3.29 11.87 20.90
N ILE A 6 -3.58 13.03 20.32
CA ILE A 6 -2.57 13.86 19.65
C ILE A 6 -1.96 14.77 20.70
N CYS A 7 -0.64 14.74 20.82
CA CYS A 7 0.11 15.54 21.78
C CYS A 7 1.18 16.35 21.07
N ALA A 8 1.71 17.33 21.78
CA ALA A 8 2.78 18.19 21.32
C ALA A 8 3.97 18.18 22.30
N HIS A 9 5.16 18.40 21.76
CA HIS A 9 6.40 18.54 22.50
C HIS A 9 7.15 19.79 22.08
N ARG A 10 7.63 20.56 23.04
CA ARG A 10 8.58 21.64 22.76
C ARG A 10 9.98 21.04 22.62
N LEU A 11 10.58 21.17 21.44
CA LEU A 11 11.94 20.69 21.17
C LEU A 11 12.96 21.78 21.53
N GLN A 12 12.74 22.99 21.03
CA GLN A 12 13.53 24.19 21.32
C GLN A 12 12.71 25.46 21.05
N ALA A 13 13.21 26.65 21.40
CA ALA A 13 12.48 27.89 21.17
C ALA A 13 12.10 28.07 19.68
N GLY A 14 10.81 28.27 19.40
CA GLY A 14 10.28 28.41 18.04
C GLY A 14 10.19 27.11 17.25
N CYS A 15 10.40 25.94 17.88
CA CYS A 15 10.29 24.65 17.22
C CYS A 15 9.65 23.56 18.09
N ASP A 16 8.49 23.10 17.64
CA ASP A 16 7.71 22.11 18.36
C ASP A 16 7.31 20.94 17.46
N LEU A 17 7.11 19.78 18.08
CA LEU A 17 6.72 18.53 17.45
C LEU A 17 5.27 18.21 17.76
N VAL A 18 4.48 17.89 16.73
CA VAL A 18 3.14 17.29 16.88
C VAL A 18 3.21 15.82 16.48
N SER A 19 2.69 14.96 17.37
CA SER A 19 2.71 13.52 17.18
C SER A 19 1.57 12.81 17.91
N GLN A 20 1.21 11.63 17.41
CA GLN A 20 0.39 10.65 18.13
C GLN A 20 1.23 9.57 18.81
N ARG A 21 2.51 9.42 18.43
CA ARG A 21 3.35 8.30 18.87
C ARG A 21 4.04 8.55 20.19
N PHE A 22 4.50 9.78 20.38
CA PHE A 22 5.34 10.18 21.50
C PHE A 22 4.54 10.75 22.67
N CYS A 23 3.27 10.36 22.81
CA CYS A 23 2.45 10.83 23.91
C CYS A 23 2.83 10.10 25.19
N GLY A 24 3.28 10.87 26.18
CA GLY A 24 3.93 10.40 27.39
C GLY A 24 4.33 11.56 28.31
N SER A 25 5.20 11.28 29.29
CA SER A 25 5.69 12.30 30.23
C SER A 25 6.38 13.46 29.50
N GLY A 26 6.00 14.69 29.83
CA GLY A 26 6.54 15.90 29.20
C GLY A 26 5.85 16.34 27.90
N SER A 27 4.84 15.62 27.44
CA SER A 27 3.97 16.06 26.34
C SER A 27 2.86 17.00 26.83
N THR A 28 2.46 17.97 26.00
CA THR A 28 1.30 18.83 26.24
C THR A 28 0.13 18.37 25.36
N PRO A 29 -1.11 18.32 25.87
CA PRO A 29 -2.29 18.14 25.01
C PRO A 29 -2.27 19.14 23.86
N LEU A 30 -2.56 18.65 22.64
CA LEU A 30 -2.44 19.49 21.44
C LEU A 30 -3.25 20.77 21.62
N ASP A 31 -4.54 20.72 21.93
CA ASP A 31 -5.42 21.89 22.11
C ASP A 31 -4.90 23.01 23.02
N LYS A 32 -4.05 22.70 24.00
CA LYS A 32 -3.46 23.67 24.95
C LYS A 32 -2.10 24.20 24.54
N PHE A 33 -1.60 23.78 23.38
CA PHE A 33 -0.23 24.05 22.98
C PHE A 33 -0.16 25.28 22.05
N PRO A 34 0.65 26.31 22.37
CA PRO A 34 0.72 27.54 21.57
C PRO A 34 1.24 27.32 20.14
N GLY A 35 1.89 26.17 19.90
CA GLY A 35 2.42 25.72 18.61
C GLY A 35 1.50 24.82 17.78
N THR A 36 0.20 24.84 18.03
CA THR A 36 -0.74 23.89 17.41
C THR A 36 -1.01 24.11 15.95
N LEU A 37 -1.60 23.08 15.35
CA LEU A 37 -2.36 23.19 14.12
C LEU A 37 -3.32 24.40 14.12
N GLY A 38 -4.07 24.62 15.20
CA GLY A 38 -4.98 25.76 15.32
C GLY A 38 -4.26 27.12 15.23
N TYR A 39 -3.11 27.25 15.89
CA TYR A 39 -2.28 28.45 15.80
C TYR A 39 -1.79 28.69 14.37
N CYS A 40 -1.23 27.68 13.70
CA CYS A 40 -0.75 27.82 12.33
C CYS A 40 -1.86 28.17 11.34
N MET A 41 -3.07 27.69 11.58
CA MET A 41 -4.26 27.97 10.77
C MET A 41 -4.98 29.26 11.18
N GLY A 42 -4.51 29.99 12.19
CA GLY A 42 -5.13 31.23 12.67
C GLY A 42 -6.50 31.07 13.31
N ARG A 43 -6.84 29.86 13.79
CA ARG A 43 -8.13 29.60 14.44
C ARG A 43 -8.22 30.29 15.81
N ARG A 44 -9.25 31.13 15.99
CA ARG A 44 -9.72 31.59 17.30
C ARG A 44 -10.80 30.64 17.82
N SER A 45 -10.89 30.45 19.13
CA SER A 45 -11.98 29.72 19.78
C SER A 45 -13.31 30.42 19.46
N GLY A 46 -14.14 29.85 18.56
CA GLY A 46 -15.41 30.51 18.16
C GLY A 46 -16.01 30.25 16.78
N GLY A 47 -15.63 29.21 16.03
CA GLY A 47 -16.57 28.59 15.06
C GLY A 47 -16.72 29.14 13.62
N ALA A 48 -15.86 30.04 13.12
CA ALA A 48 -15.90 30.39 11.69
C ALA A 48 -15.33 29.27 10.79
N ARG A 49 -15.95 29.06 9.61
CA ARG A 49 -15.43 28.15 8.57
C ARG A 49 -14.13 28.71 8.00
N VAL A 50 -13.09 27.89 7.91
CA VAL A 50 -11.75 28.25 7.42
C VAL A 50 -11.58 27.78 5.98
N SER A 51 -11.28 28.71 5.08
CA SER A 51 -10.94 28.45 3.68
C SER A 51 -9.42 28.44 3.48
N CYS A 52 -8.94 27.47 2.69
CA CYS A 52 -7.51 27.30 2.43
C CYS A 52 -7.18 27.27 0.94
N ALA A 53 -6.21 28.08 0.52
CA ALA A 53 -5.57 27.95 -0.78
C ALA A 53 -4.33 27.07 -0.65
N LEU A 54 -4.31 25.91 -1.31
CA LEU A 54 -3.14 25.04 -1.39
C LEU A 54 -2.41 25.28 -2.71
N VAL A 55 -1.22 25.88 -2.65
CA VAL A 55 -0.48 26.37 -3.82
C VAL A 55 0.77 25.53 -4.05
N GLY A 56 0.75 24.75 -5.13
CA GLY A 56 1.88 24.01 -5.69
C GLY A 56 2.74 24.86 -6.63
N SER A 57 3.78 24.28 -7.22
CA SER A 57 4.79 25.02 -7.98
C SER A 57 4.60 25.03 -9.50
N SER A 58 3.56 24.42 -10.05
CA SER A 58 3.46 24.19 -11.51
C SER A 58 3.40 25.50 -12.30
N ALA A 59 4.14 25.55 -13.42
CA ALA A 59 4.24 26.73 -14.27
C ALA A 59 2.93 27.17 -14.92
N HIS A 60 1.91 26.31 -14.98
CA HIS A 60 0.61 26.72 -15.52
C HIS A 60 -0.02 27.88 -14.74
N LEU A 61 0.40 28.15 -13.50
CA LEU A 61 -0.06 29.33 -12.76
C LEU A 61 0.33 30.64 -13.44
N LEU A 62 1.43 30.68 -14.22
CA LEU A 62 1.81 31.90 -14.96
C LEU A 62 0.82 32.27 -16.06
N SER A 63 0.00 31.33 -16.53
CA SER A 63 -1.00 31.57 -17.57
C SER A 63 -2.32 32.18 -17.08
N VAL A 64 -2.48 32.35 -15.77
CA VAL A 64 -3.74 32.74 -15.13
C VAL A 64 -3.53 33.75 -14.02
N ALA A 65 -4.41 34.74 -13.94
CA ALA A 65 -4.40 35.74 -12.87
C ALA A 65 -5.10 35.22 -11.59
N ALA A 66 -4.57 34.14 -11.00
CA ALA A 66 -5.18 33.50 -9.84
C ALA A 66 -4.80 34.15 -8.49
N GLY A 67 -3.91 35.14 -8.47
CA GLY A 67 -3.32 35.68 -7.25
C GLY A 67 -4.33 36.28 -6.27
N ALA A 68 -5.27 37.09 -6.76
CA ALA A 68 -6.33 37.66 -5.92
C ALA A 68 -7.24 36.57 -5.32
N SER A 69 -7.54 35.52 -6.09
CA SER A 69 -8.33 34.37 -5.62
C SER A 69 -7.58 33.55 -4.56
N ILE A 70 -6.27 33.39 -4.72
CA ILE A 70 -5.41 32.73 -3.73
C ILE A 70 -5.41 33.53 -2.42
N ASP A 71 -5.13 34.84 -2.49
CA ASP A 71 -5.02 35.71 -1.33
C ASP A 71 -6.36 35.99 -0.62
N ALA A 72 -7.49 35.70 -1.26
CA ALA A 72 -8.83 35.80 -0.67
C ALA A 72 -9.13 34.69 0.35
N HIS A 73 -8.34 33.60 0.39
CA HIS A 73 -8.51 32.54 1.38
C HIS A 73 -7.97 32.97 2.75
N ASP A 74 -8.54 32.41 3.82
CA ASP A 74 -8.11 32.69 5.19
C ASP A 74 -6.67 32.24 5.43
N VAL A 75 -6.31 31.09 4.85
CA VAL A 75 -4.98 30.48 4.96
C VAL A 75 -4.43 30.18 3.56
N VAL A 76 -3.24 30.70 3.26
CA VAL A 76 -2.49 30.32 2.06
C VAL A 76 -1.36 29.36 2.44
N ILE A 77 -1.42 28.14 1.91
CA ILE A 77 -0.46 27.06 2.14
C ILE A 77 0.42 26.90 0.90
N ARG A 78 1.74 27.11 1.03
CA ARG A 78 2.70 26.90 -0.06
C ARG A 78 3.63 25.72 0.19
N VAL A 79 4.02 25.04 -0.88
CA VAL A 79 4.86 23.83 -0.80
C VAL A 79 6.29 24.11 -1.23
N ASN A 80 7.25 23.62 -0.43
CA ASN A 80 8.70 23.67 -0.62
C ASN A 80 9.21 25.08 -0.91
N SER A 81 9.77 25.30 -2.09
CA SER A 81 10.42 26.57 -2.47
C SER A 81 9.56 27.42 -3.41
N ALA A 82 8.26 27.17 -3.51
CA ALA A 82 7.37 27.97 -4.36
C ALA A 82 7.21 29.38 -3.75
N PRO A 83 7.68 30.46 -4.42
CA PRO A 83 7.62 31.81 -3.86
C PRO A 83 6.23 32.44 -4.01
N ASP A 84 5.97 33.49 -3.23
CA ASP A 84 4.89 34.46 -3.44
C ASP A 84 5.41 35.78 -4.04
N GLY A 85 4.51 36.71 -4.36
CA GLY A 85 4.83 38.03 -4.89
C GLY A 85 5.09 39.13 -3.84
N SER A 86 5.28 38.78 -2.56
CA SER A 86 5.35 39.78 -1.47
C SER A 86 6.57 40.68 -1.53
N THR A 87 7.64 40.26 -2.19
CA THR A 87 8.90 41.01 -2.27
C THR A 87 9.08 41.68 -3.63
N GLU A 88 9.94 42.68 -3.66
CA GLU A 88 10.27 43.40 -4.89
C GLU A 88 10.76 42.47 -6.01
N ALA A 89 11.65 41.52 -5.68
CA ALA A 89 12.20 40.55 -6.64
C ALA A 89 11.13 39.62 -7.25
N ASN A 90 10.05 39.36 -6.54
CA ASN A 90 8.98 38.45 -6.97
C ASN A 90 7.67 39.17 -7.29
N ARG A 91 7.59 40.50 -7.21
CA ARG A 91 6.33 41.26 -7.33
C ARG A 91 5.56 40.97 -8.62
N TRP A 92 6.27 40.64 -9.69
CA TRP A 92 5.69 40.23 -10.96
C TRP A 92 4.86 38.93 -10.89
N LEU A 93 5.09 38.08 -9.88
CA LEU A 93 4.30 36.87 -9.61
C LEU A 93 2.95 37.18 -8.93
N ALA A 94 2.82 38.34 -8.27
CA ALA A 94 1.65 38.71 -7.47
C ALA A 94 0.30 38.47 -8.18
N PRO A 95 0.11 38.87 -9.46
CA PRO A 95 -1.17 38.70 -10.13
C PRO A 95 -1.53 37.22 -10.35
N CYS A 96 -0.55 36.32 -10.44
CA CYS A 96 -0.75 34.91 -10.76
C CYS A 96 -0.78 34.01 -9.54
N VAL A 97 0.08 34.26 -8.55
CA VAL A 97 0.23 33.36 -7.39
C VAL A 97 -0.05 34.04 -6.05
N GLY A 98 -0.37 35.33 -6.03
CA GLY A 98 -0.68 36.07 -4.80
C GLY A 98 0.57 36.52 -4.03
N ASN A 99 0.35 37.32 -2.99
CA ASN A 99 1.35 37.98 -2.16
C ASN A 99 1.43 37.41 -0.74
N ARG A 100 0.66 36.39 -0.42
CA ARG A 100 0.57 35.87 0.94
C ARG A 100 1.01 34.41 1.03
N THR A 101 1.66 34.10 2.15
CA THR A 101 1.95 32.74 2.61
C THR A 101 1.71 32.67 4.11
N THR A 102 0.67 31.93 4.54
CA THR A 102 0.34 31.75 5.96
C THR A 102 1.13 30.58 6.54
N VAL A 103 1.16 29.46 5.82
CA VAL A 103 1.85 28.22 6.22
C VAL A 103 2.71 27.74 5.06
N ARG A 104 3.97 27.38 5.35
CA ARG A 104 4.84 26.73 4.36
C ARG A 104 5.08 25.27 4.72
N PHE A 105 4.80 24.37 3.78
CA PHE A 105 5.10 22.95 3.87
C PHE A 105 6.46 22.67 3.25
N SER A 106 7.48 22.38 4.07
CA SER A 106 8.82 22.07 3.58
C SER A 106 9.17 20.61 3.86
N ASN A 107 9.68 19.91 2.85
CA ASN A 107 10.39 18.65 3.06
C ASN A 107 11.85 18.90 3.48
N GLN A 108 12.58 17.81 3.70
CA GLN A 108 13.98 17.85 4.16
C GLN A 108 14.96 18.53 3.18
N PHE A 109 14.54 18.74 1.92
CA PHE A 109 15.31 19.39 0.87
C PHE A 109 14.75 20.77 0.50
N GLY A 110 13.62 21.17 1.09
CA GLY A 110 12.88 22.37 0.73
C GLY A 110 13.52 23.58 1.36
N LEU A 111 14.14 24.43 0.54
CA LEU A 111 14.61 25.75 0.99
C LEU A 111 13.42 26.70 1.08
N THR A 112 13.28 27.42 2.20
CA THR A 112 12.42 28.59 2.28
C THR A 112 13.07 29.69 1.44
N PRO A 113 12.35 30.29 0.46
CA PRO A 113 12.89 31.41 -0.31
C PRO A 113 13.34 32.52 0.65
N GLN A 114 14.53 33.07 0.46
CA GLN A 114 14.97 34.24 1.24
C GLN A 114 14.18 35.51 0.86
N SER A 115 13.46 35.46 -0.27
CA SER A 115 12.72 36.56 -0.89
C SER A 115 11.22 36.52 -0.59
N GLU A 116 10.82 36.18 0.63
CA GLU A 116 9.44 36.29 1.09
C GLU A 116 9.35 36.78 2.53
N GLN A 117 8.21 37.38 2.89
CA GLN A 117 7.88 37.63 4.29
C GLN A 117 7.79 36.29 5.04
N PRO A 118 8.35 36.18 6.26
CA PRO A 118 8.36 34.92 6.99
C PRO A 118 6.92 34.46 7.25
N PRO A 119 6.55 33.22 6.85
CA PRO A 119 5.21 32.72 7.11
C PRO A 119 4.99 32.58 8.62
N ARG A 120 3.72 32.57 9.03
CA ARG A 120 3.37 32.34 10.44
C ARG A 120 3.92 31.00 10.94
N CYS A 121 3.79 29.96 10.11
CA CYS A 121 4.33 28.65 10.41
C CYS A 121 5.09 28.02 9.24
N ILE A 122 6.12 27.25 9.58
CA ILE A 122 6.77 26.29 8.69
C ILE A 122 6.44 24.90 9.20
N ASN A 123 5.72 24.11 8.41
CA ASN A 123 5.44 22.72 8.68
C ASN A 123 6.51 21.83 8.00
N LEU A 124 7.36 21.20 8.82
CA LEU A 124 8.45 20.33 8.38
C LEU A 124 7.97 18.88 8.37
N VAL A 125 7.69 18.36 7.17
CA VAL A 125 7.03 17.05 6.96
C VAL A 125 7.96 15.86 6.79
N GLU A 126 9.27 16.12 6.78
CA GLU A 126 10.35 15.13 6.71
C GLU A 126 11.53 15.60 7.57
N PRO A 127 11.39 15.67 8.90
CA PRO A 127 12.50 16.09 9.75
C PRO A 127 13.64 15.07 9.68
N ARG A 128 14.88 15.54 9.91
CA ARG A 128 15.97 14.61 10.25
C ARG A 128 15.67 14.05 11.63
N GLU A 129 15.39 12.75 11.67
CA GLU A 129 15.13 12.04 12.91
C GLU A 129 16.01 10.79 13.00
N GLU A 130 16.49 10.53 14.22
CA GLU A 130 17.23 9.32 14.59
C GLU A 130 16.34 8.37 15.41
N CYS A 131 15.02 8.56 15.35
CA CYS A 131 14.03 7.84 16.15
C CYS A 131 13.46 6.61 15.43
N GLY A 132 14.14 6.10 14.42
CA GLY A 132 13.82 4.85 13.75
C GLY A 132 13.64 4.99 12.24
N GLY A 133 14.12 3.99 11.49
CA GLY A 133 14.16 4.04 10.02
C GLY A 133 12.79 4.26 9.37
N GLY A 134 12.58 5.46 8.82
CA GLY A 134 11.35 5.85 8.13
C GLY A 134 10.24 6.31 9.06
N CYS A 135 10.55 6.75 10.28
CA CYS A 135 9.59 7.36 11.20
C CYS A 135 8.95 8.62 10.57
N TRP A 136 9.72 9.40 9.80
CA TRP A 136 9.18 10.48 8.97
C TRP A 136 8.20 10.03 7.87
N LEU A 137 8.32 8.81 7.34
CA LEU A 137 7.39 8.28 6.33
C LEU A 137 6.09 7.76 6.94
N ASN A 138 6.18 7.11 8.10
CA ASN A 138 5.08 6.49 8.81
C ASN A 138 5.39 6.48 10.30
N PHE A 139 4.59 7.18 11.10
CA PHE A 139 4.75 7.30 12.55
C PHE A 139 4.75 5.96 13.30
N ASN A 140 4.19 4.89 12.73
CA ASN A 140 4.25 3.56 13.31
C ASN A 140 5.66 2.95 13.28
N ARG A 141 6.57 3.52 12.46
CA ARG A 141 7.99 3.14 12.40
C ARG A 141 8.85 3.88 13.42
N CYS A 142 8.30 4.87 14.13
CA CYS A 142 9.00 5.57 15.19
C CYS A 142 9.16 4.67 16.42
N ASP A 143 10.39 4.59 16.92
CA ASP A 143 10.76 4.01 18.19
C ASP A 143 10.15 4.82 19.34
N ARG A 144 9.34 4.16 20.18
CA ARG A 144 8.66 4.80 21.31
C ARG A 144 9.61 5.17 22.45
N SER A 145 10.75 4.51 22.56
CA SER A 145 11.79 4.85 23.55
C SER A 145 12.70 5.98 23.12
N CYS A 146 12.50 6.56 21.92
CA CYS A 146 13.38 7.61 21.43
C CYS A 146 13.33 8.87 22.31
N ASP A 147 14.50 9.40 22.65
CA ASP A 147 14.63 10.76 23.18
C ASP A 147 14.41 11.78 22.06
N ILE A 148 13.14 12.07 21.81
CA ILE A 148 12.72 12.98 20.74
C ILE A 148 13.32 14.39 20.86
N LYS A 149 13.61 14.86 22.08
CA LYS A 149 14.10 16.23 22.29
C LYS A 149 15.51 16.41 21.76
N SER A 150 16.37 15.41 21.93
CA SER A 150 17.75 15.47 21.42
C SER A 150 17.88 14.97 19.97
N LYS A 151 16.99 14.05 19.55
CA LYS A 151 17.11 13.29 18.29
C LYS A 151 16.34 13.86 17.09
N VAL A 152 15.36 14.75 17.31
CA VAL A 152 14.66 15.43 16.21
C VAL A 152 15.31 16.78 15.95
N LYS A 153 15.72 17.04 14.69
CA LYS A 153 16.34 18.30 14.31
C LYS A 153 15.37 19.24 13.61
N CYS A 154 15.39 20.49 14.03
CA CYS A 154 14.52 21.56 13.53
C CYS A 154 15.12 22.31 12.33
N HIS A 155 15.59 21.58 11.33
CA HIS A 155 16.16 22.14 10.10
C HIS A 155 16.15 21.07 8.99
N PRO A 156 16.31 21.45 7.70
CA PRO A 156 16.37 20.50 6.60
C PRO A 156 17.67 19.67 6.64
N THR A 157 17.71 18.56 5.90
CA THR A 157 18.87 17.65 5.84
C THR A 157 19.93 18.07 4.81
N SER A 158 19.59 18.95 3.85
CA SER A 158 20.54 19.46 2.85
C SER A 158 21.62 20.38 3.45
N ALA A 159 22.81 20.40 2.84
CA ALA A 159 24.05 21.02 3.35
C ALA A 159 24.03 22.56 3.58
N ASP A 160 22.93 23.25 3.26
CA ASP A 160 22.79 24.69 3.52
C ASP A 160 22.53 24.94 5.00
N LYS A 161 23.63 25.20 5.73
CA LYS A 161 23.68 25.71 7.11
C LYS A 161 23.09 27.13 7.24
N GLN A 162 21.85 27.37 6.80
CA GLN A 162 21.20 28.70 6.87
C GLN A 162 20.04 28.71 7.88
N PRO A 163 20.32 28.72 9.20
CA PRO A 163 19.33 28.86 10.27
C PRO A 163 18.75 30.29 10.39
N LYS A 164 19.02 31.19 9.44
CA LYS A 164 18.67 32.63 9.56
C LYS A 164 17.24 32.96 9.11
N ALA A 165 16.66 32.23 8.16
CA ALA A 165 15.35 32.57 7.58
C ALA A 165 14.14 32.15 8.44
N TRP A 166 14.28 31.14 9.31
CA TRP A 166 13.14 30.57 10.05
C TRP A 166 12.87 31.24 11.40
N LYS A 167 13.78 32.09 11.90
CA LYS A 167 13.74 32.59 13.29
C LYS A 167 12.49 33.43 13.63
N ALA A 168 11.79 33.97 12.64
CA ALA A 168 10.52 34.68 12.83
C ALA A 168 9.29 33.78 12.68
N SER A 169 9.44 32.58 12.13
CA SER A 169 8.37 31.62 11.90
C SER A 169 8.32 30.59 13.02
N PHE A 170 7.11 30.15 13.35
CA PHE A 170 6.95 29.00 14.22
C PHE A 170 7.16 27.70 13.43
N VAL A 171 8.11 26.85 13.83
CA VAL A 171 8.40 25.59 13.12
C VAL A 171 7.63 24.45 13.78
N LEU A 172 6.76 23.83 13.01
CA LEU A 172 5.97 22.66 13.39
C LEU A 172 6.56 21.43 12.72
N VAL A 173 7.17 20.55 13.51
CA VAL A 173 7.55 19.21 13.04
C VAL A 173 6.31 18.32 13.11
N ASP A 174 5.85 17.85 11.97
CA ASP A 174 4.60 17.13 11.84
C ASP A 174 4.86 15.68 11.47
N THR A 175 4.55 14.77 12.39
CA THR A 175 4.66 13.31 12.13
C THR A 175 3.31 12.66 11.84
N LEU A 176 2.22 13.43 12.00
CA LEU A 176 0.86 12.95 11.89
C LEU A 176 0.39 12.95 10.44
N HIS A 177 0.43 14.11 9.77
CA HIS A 177 -0.08 14.28 8.41
C HIS A 177 0.69 13.49 7.36
N PRO A 178 2.04 13.39 7.46
CA PRO A 178 2.81 12.34 6.80
C PRO A 178 2.20 10.95 6.78
N SER A 179 1.76 10.50 7.95
CA SER A 179 1.29 9.15 8.13
C SER A 179 -0.09 8.95 7.54
N VAL A 180 -0.94 9.97 7.64
CA VAL A 180 -2.25 9.99 6.98
C VAL A 180 -2.08 10.03 5.46
N ALA A 181 -1.20 10.88 4.94
CA ALA A 181 -0.84 10.91 3.53
C ALA A 181 -0.34 9.56 3.04
N GLN A 182 0.55 8.90 3.79
CA GLN A 182 1.00 7.56 3.42
C GLN A 182 -0.15 6.55 3.48
N THR A 183 -1.05 6.64 4.46
CA THR A 183 -2.20 5.74 4.60
C THR A 183 -3.17 5.88 3.41
N ILE A 184 -3.50 7.11 3.04
CA ILE A 184 -4.34 7.45 1.89
C ILE A 184 -3.65 6.99 0.60
N LEU A 185 -2.37 7.30 0.40
CA LEU A 185 -1.63 6.88 -0.79
C LEU A 185 -1.61 5.36 -0.96
N MET A 186 -1.54 4.62 0.14
CA MET A 186 -1.49 3.16 0.15
C MET A 186 -2.88 2.48 0.06
N SER A 187 -3.95 3.26 -0.02
CA SER A 187 -5.31 2.78 -0.30
C SER A 187 -5.57 2.67 -1.82
N GLY A 188 -6.49 1.79 -2.21
CA GLY A 188 -6.74 1.44 -3.62
C GLY A 188 -5.61 0.66 -4.29
N GLU A 189 -5.71 0.51 -5.62
CA GLU A 189 -4.76 -0.24 -6.46
C GLU A 189 -3.34 0.35 -6.41
N ARG A 190 -2.30 -0.50 -6.36
CA ARG A 190 -0.90 -0.06 -6.27
C ARG A 190 -0.26 0.09 -7.65
N GLU A 191 0.38 1.23 -7.90
CA GLU A 191 1.29 1.36 -9.06
C GLU A 191 2.65 0.69 -8.75
N PRO A 192 3.30 0.03 -9.73
CA PRO A 192 4.64 -0.51 -9.58
C PRO A 192 5.66 0.60 -9.30
N GLY A 193 6.54 0.39 -8.31
CA GLY A 193 7.61 1.33 -7.95
C GLY A 193 7.56 1.81 -6.50
N VAL A 194 8.42 2.79 -6.18
CA VAL A 194 8.48 3.41 -4.85
C VAL A 194 7.19 4.22 -4.64
N ASN A 195 6.37 3.81 -3.67
CA ASN A 195 5.12 4.50 -3.30
C ASN A 195 5.39 5.50 -2.15
N ALA A 196 6.42 6.35 -2.32
CA ALA A 196 6.70 7.42 -1.37
C ALA A 196 5.83 8.62 -1.72
N ARG A 197 5.09 9.14 -0.73
CA ARG A 197 4.30 10.37 -0.88
C ARG A 197 5.19 11.59 -1.16
N THR A 198 4.66 12.60 -1.85
CA THR A 198 5.29 13.90 -2.02
C THR A 198 4.97 14.85 -0.87
N ALA A 199 5.80 15.88 -0.72
CA ALA A 199 5.50 17.01 0.18
C ALA A 199 4.16 17.68 -0.18
N GLY A 200 3.85 17.79 -1.47
CA GLY A 200 2.57 18.34 -1.95
C GLY A 200 1.38 17.50 -1.53
N PHE A 201 1.46 16.18 -1.70
CA PHE A 201 0.40 15.28 -1.24
C PHE A 201 0.19 15.33 0.28
N THR A 202 1.26 15.57 1.03
CA THR A 202 1.19 15.74 2.48
C THR A 202 0.57 17.08 2.89
N ALA A 203 0.91 18.15 2.17
CA ALA A 203 0.26 19.44 2.34
C ALA A 203 -1.24 19.38 2.00
N PHE A 204 -1.60 18.55 1.01
CA PHE A 204 -3.01 18.25 0.68
C PHE A 204 -3.73 17.56 1.84
N THR A 205 -3.19 16.47 2.40
CA THR A 205 -3.86 15.79 3.53
C THR A 205 -3.96 16.65 4.79
N TYR A 206 -3.01 17.56 4.97
CA TYR A 206 -3.10 18.61 5.98
C TYR A 206 -4.23 19.59 5.71
N ALA A 207 -4.30 20.15 4.50
CA ALA A 207 -5.32 21.12 4.15
C ALA A 207 -6.73 20.54 4.32
N ILE A 208 -6.99 19.32 3.82
CA ILE A 208 -8.32 18.72 3.89
C ILE A 208 -8.73 18.27 5.30
N GLY A 209 -7.75 18.05 6.20
CA GLY A 209 -8.01 17.71 7.61
C GLY A 209 -8.12 18.94 8.52
N ALA A 210 -7.48 20.06 8.14
CA ALA A 210 -7.44 21.27 8.94
C ALA A 210 -8.49 22.31 8.53
N CYS A 211 -8.84 22.40 7.25
CA CYS A 211 -9.70 23.44 6.69
C CYS A 211 -11.14 22.95 6.47
N ASP A 212 -12.08 23.88 6.41
CA ASP A 212 -13.49 23.60 6.10
C ASP A 212 -13.76 23.68 4.59
N SER A 213 -12.93 24.40 3.83
CA SER A 213 -12.84 24.31 2.36
C SER A 213 -11.40 24.43 1.88
N VAL A 214 -11.09 23.77 0.75
CA VAL A 214 -9.74 23.79 0.15
C VAL A 214 -9.84 24.05 -1.34
N THR A 215 -9.10 25.03 -1.85
CA THR A 215 -8.88 25.22 -3.29
C THR A 215 -7.42 24.94 -3.63
N ILE A 216 -7.20 24.06 -4.60
CA ILE A 216 -5.87 23.60 -5.01
C ILE A 216 -5.44 24.33 -6.28
N TYR A 217 -4.26 24.96 -6.24
CA TYR A 217 -3.66 25.72 -7.32
C TYR A 217 -2.28 25.14 -7.66
N GLY A 218 -1.89 25.06 -8.93
CA GLY A 218 -0.50 24.76 -9.28
C GLY A 218 -0.07 23.30 -9.08
N TYR A 219 -1.01 22.35 -9.09
CA TYR A 219 -0.75 20.91 -9.03
C TYR A 219 -0.84 20.28 -10.44
N GLY A 220 0.05 19.34 -10.74
CA GLY A 220 0.09 18.64 -12.03
C GLY A 220 0.95 19.33 -13.11
N LYS A 221 0.72 18.95 -14.37
CA LYS A 221 1.51 19.38 -15.54
C LYS A 221 1.32 20.87 -15.86
N SER A 222 2.27 21.47 -16.57
CA SER A 222 2.13 22.82 -17.16
C SER A 222 1.26 22.79 -18.43
N CYS A 223 0.89 23.97 -18.97
CA CYS A 223 0.07 24.09 -20.18
C CYS A 223 0.71 23.50 -21.44
N ASP A 224 2.01 23.22 -21.43
CA ASP A 224 2.74 22.53 -22.50
C ASP A 224 2.90 21.01 -22.24
N GLY A 225 2.23 20.49 -21.21
CA GLY A 225 2.26 19.07 -20.85
C GLY A 225 3.46 18.65 -20.00
N MET A 226 4.42 19.53 -19.74
CA MET A 226 5.62 19.19 -18.96
C MET A 226 5.29 18.98 -17.47
N VAL A 227 5.86 17.92 -16.88
CA VAL A 227 5.81 17.67 -15.43
C VAL A 227 7.08 18.21 -14.79
N GLY A 228 6.95 18.93 -13.66
CA GLY A 228 8.10 19.48 -12.93
C GLY A 228 8.57 20.85 -13.38
N ARG A 229 8.00 21.41 -14.46
CA ARG A 229 8.23 22.81 -14.82
C ARG A 229 7.59 23.72 -13.78
N ARG A 230 8.41 24.62 -13.23
CA ARG A 230 8.04 25.49 -12.11
C ARG A 230 7.80 26.92 -12.59
N TYR A 231 6.94 27.67 -11.91
CA TYR A 231 6.75 29.11 -12.19
C TYR A 231 7.92 30.01 -11.73
N TYR A 232 8.97 29.40 -11.16
CA TYR A 232 10.17 30.06 -10.68
C TYR A 232 11.42 29.29 -11.14
N LYS A 233 12.57 29.96 -11.12
CA LYS A 233 13.85 29.36 -11.55
C LYS A 233 14.26 28.23 -10.62
N GLY A 234 14.50 27.04 -11.17
CA GLY A 234 14.92 25.87 -10.41
C GLY A 234 15.18 24.66 -11.30
N ARG A 235 15.65 23.56 -10.70
CA ARG A 235 15.82 22.30 -11.44
C ARG A 235 14.45 21.79 -11.92
N VAL A 236 14.37 21.49 -13.22
CA VAL A 236 13.18 20.90 -13.88
C VAL A 236 13.12 19.36 -13.69
N GLY A 237 14.15 18.78 -13.04
CA GLY A 237 14.17 17.37 -12.70
C GLY A 237 13.11 16.98 -11.67
N VAL A 238 12.34 15.95 -12.00
CA VAL A 238 11.37 15.31 -11.12
C VAL A 238 11.94 13.99 -10.66
N TRP A 239 12.00 13.74 -9.35
CA TRP A 239 12.45 12.45 -8.85
C TRP A 239 11.39 11.38 -9.17
N THR A 240 11.74 10.39 -9.98
CA THR A 240 10.82 9.36 -10.48
C THR A 240 10.35 8.36 -9.41
N GLY A 241 10.88 8.44 -8.19
CA GLY A 241 10.49 7.59 -7.06
C GLY A 241 9.20 7.99 -6.34
N HIS A 242 8.52 9.06 -6.76
CA HIS A 242 7.18 9.41 -6.27
C HIS A 242 6.09 9.02 -7.29
N PRO A 243 4.92 8.53 -6.86
CA PRO A 243 3.82 8.17 -7.74
C PRO A 243 2.94 9.38 -8.08
N TYR A 244 3.49 10.42 -8.72
CA TYR A 244 2.78 11.69 -8.96
C TYR A 244 1.44 11.54 -9.67
N LYS A 245 1.35 10.62 -10.64
CA LYS A 245 0.09 10.35 -11.36
C LYS A 245 -0.98 9.85 -10.41
N ARG A 246 -0.62 8.90 -9.53
CA ARG A 246 -1.52 8.36 -8.52
C ARG A 246 -1.95 9.42 -7.51
N GLU A 247 -1.02 10.22 -7.00
CA GLU A 247 -1.36 11.29 -6.05
C GLU A 247 -2.39 12.25 -6.64
N ASN A 248 -2.21 12.66 -7.90
CA ASN A 248 -3.18 13.51 -8.59
C ASN A 248 -4.54 12.83 -8.73
N ARG A 249 -4.60 11.54 -9.11
CA ARG A 249 -5.88 10.80 -9.19
C ARG A 249 -6.60 10.73 -7.84
N ILE A 250 -5.86 10.55 -6.75
CA ILE A 250 -6.45 10.53 -5.40
C ILE A 250 -7.00 11.91 -5.03
N ILE A 251 -6.24 12.98 -5.32
CA ILE A 251 -6.68 14.36 -5.09
C ILE A 251 -7.98 14.63 -5.87
N GLU A 252 -8.04 14.21 -7.13
CA GLU A 252 -9.22 14.35 -8.00
C GLU A 252 -10.42 13.56 -7.48
N ASP A 253 -10.21 12.33 -7.03
CA ASP A 253 -11.28 11.51 -6.48
C ASP A 253 -11.86 12.09 -5.19
N ILE A 254 -11.00 12.52 -4.27
CA ILE A 254 -11.43 13.19 -3.02
C ILE A 254 -12.12 14.53 -3.34
N ALA A 255 -11.63 15.30 -4.31
CA ALA A 255 -12.28 16.53 -4.75
C ALA A 255 -13.70 16.30 -5.28
N ARG A 256 -13.90 15.19 -6.01
CA ARG A 256 -15.19 14.84 -6.62
C ARG A 256 -16.16 14.20 -5.63
N LEU A 257 -15.68 13.27 -4.81
CA LEU A 257 -16.52 12.41 -3.97
C LEU A 257 -16.58 12.86 -2.51
N GLY A 258 -15.69 13.76 -2.09
CA GLY A 258 -15.59 14.20 -0.71
C GLY A 258 -15.41 13.01 0.23
N SER A 259 -16.23 12.94 1.29
CA SER A 259 -16.20 11.86 2.28
C SER A 259 -16.56 10.48 1.72
N LYS A 260 -17.11 10.40 0.49
CA LYS A 260 -17.45 9.14 -0.17
C LYS A 260 -16.28 8.53 -0.95
N SER A 261 -15.15 9.23 -1.09
CA SER A 261 -13.97 8.70 -1.75
C SER A 261 -13.45 7.47 -1.00
N GLU A 262 -13.26 6.35 -1.71
CA GLU A 262 -12.78 5.09 -1.14
C GLU A 262 -11.38 5.21 -0.51
N TYR A 263 -10.58 6.16 -0.98
CA TYR A 263 -9.26 6.43 -0.43
C TYR A 263 -9.29 6.90 1.04
N LEU A 264 -10.43 7.41 1.51
CA LEU A 264 -10.63 7.85 2.88
C LEU A 264 -11.14 6.73 3.81
N ASN A 265 -11.48 5.56 3.28
CA ASN A 265 -11.93 4.41 4.09
C ASN A 265 -10.88 3.97 5.11
N ARG A 266 -9.59 4.19 4.81
CA ARG A 266 -8.46 3.88 5.71
C ARG A 266 -8.05 5.03 6.63
N ALA A 267 -8.64 6.20 6.46
CA ALA A 267 -8.48 7.35 7.33
C ALA A 267 -9.87 7.95 7.66
N PRO A 268 -10.80 7.15 8.22
CA PRO A 268 -12.17 7.58 8.44
C PRO A 268 -12.20 8.75 9.44
N GLY A 269 -13.04 9.75 9.16
CA GLY A 269 -13.16 10.96 10.00
C GLY A 269 -12.00 11.95 9.87
N TRP A 270 -11.04 11.71 8.97
CA TRP A 270 -9.94 12.66 8.72
C TRP A 270 -10.37 13.86 7.88
N LEU A 271 -11.28 13.65 6.93
CA LEU A 271 -11.76 14.73 6.08
C LEU A 271 -12.61 15.70 6.88
N ARG A 272 -12.11 16.92 7.03
CA ARG A 272 -12.85 18.06 7.59
C ARG A 272 -13.44 18.95 6.50
N ALA A 273 -12.72 19.10 5.38
CA ALA A 273 -13.15 19.97 4.30
C ALA A 273 -14.47 19.48 3.69
N VAL A 274 -15.47 20.36 3.66
CA VAL A 274 -16.78 20.11 3.06
C VAL A 274 -16.70 20.26 1.54
N ASN A 275 -15.80 21.10 1.05
CA ASN A 275 -15.55 21.29 -0.38
C ASN A 275 -14.04 21.30 -0.68
N VAL A 276 -13.64 20.53 -1.69
CA VAL A 276 -12.27 20.51 -2.23
C VAL A 276 -12.35 20.80 -3.72
N THR A 277 -11.86 21.97 -4.12
CA THR A 277 -11.89 22.45 -5.51
C THR A 277 -10.50 22.38 -6.11
N ILE A 278 -10.38 21.87 -7.33
CA ILE A 278 -9.13 21.89 -8.10
C ILE A 278 -9.23 23.01 -9.13
N TYR A 279 -8.40 24.04 -8.97
CA TYR A 279 -8.32 25.13 -9.93
C TYR A 279 -7.53 24.67 -11.16
N ARG A 280 -8.22 24.47 -12.28
CA ARG A 280 -7.58 24.20 -13.59
C ARG A 280 -7.64 25.43 -14.49
N PRO A 281 -6.51 25.89 -15.05
CA PRO A 281 -6.50 26.93 -16.08
C PRO A 281 -7.19 26.42 -17.36
N PRO A 282 -7.66 27.30 -18.26
CA PRO A 282 -8.34 26.91 -19.49
C PRO A 282 -7.55 25.89 -20.33
N CYS A 283 -6.22 26.02 -20.37
CA CYS A 283 -5.32 25.09 -21.08
C CYS A 283 -5.38 23.63 -20.57
N LEU A 284 -5.91 23.40 -19.36
CA LEU A 284 -6.05 22.08 -18.74
C LEU A 284 -7.52 21.67 -18.54
N ARG A 285 -8.48 22.44 -19.10
CA ARG A 285 -9.90 22.06 -19.15
C ARG A 285 -10.14 21.39 -20.50
N ASP A 286 -10.58 20.14 -20.48
CA ASP A 286 -11.12 19.38 -21.62
C ASP A 286 -10.28 19.38 -22.90
N VAL A 287 -9.07 18.80 -22.82
CA VAL A 287 -8.29 18.44 -24.01
C VAL A 287 -8.59 16.97 -24.33
N PRO A 288 -9.17 16.63 -25.50
CA PRO A 288 -9.36 15.24 -25.92
C PRO A 288 -8.05 14.45 -25.84
N GLU A 289 -8.09 13.17 -25.46
CA GLU A 289 -6.90 12.31 -25.47
C GLU A 289 -6.27 12.32 -26.89
N GLY A 290 -5.09 12.93 -27.00
CA GLY A 290 -4.36 13.09 -28.27
C GLY A 290 -4.40 14.48 -28.92
N GLY A 291 -5.10 15.46 -28.33
CA GLY A 291 -5.16 16.84 -28.85
C GLY A 291 -3.93 17.69 -28.48
N THR A 292 -3.50 18.57 -29.39
CA THR A 292 -2.50 19.62 -29.14
C THR A 292 -3.09 20.74 -28.30
N LEU A 293 -2.37 21.15 -27.25
CA LEU A 293 -2.75 22.23 -26.34
C LEU A 293 -2.72 23.58 -27.10
N PRO A 294 -3.71 24.47 -26.94
CA PRO A 294 -3.68 25.79 -27.56
C PRO A 294 -2.49 26.61 -27.03
N PRO A 295 -1.88 27.49 -27.84
CA PRO A 295 -0.81 28.36 -27.38
C PRO A 295 -1.34 29.27 -26.28
N VAL A 296 -0.69 29.26 -25.12
CA VAL A 296 -1.08 30.11 -23.98
C VAL A 296 0.07 31.04 -23.64
N SER A 297 -0.17 32.34 -23.73
CA SER A 297 0.75 33.38 -23.28
C SER A 297 0.72 33.48 -21.75
N ASP A 298 1.90 33.55 -21.13
CA ASP A 298 2.00 33.83 -19.70
C ASP A 298 1.43 35.22 -19.41
N ARG A 299 0.56 35.32 -18.40
CA ARG A 299 0.02 36.57 -17.86
C ARG A 299 0.97 37.22 -16.86
N CYS A 300 1.82 36.43 -16.22
CA CYS A 300 2.90 36.94 -15.37
C CYS A 300 4.23 36.58 -16.01
N VAL A 301 4.90 37.60 -16.53
CA VAL A 301 6.22 37.48 -17.16
C VAL A 301 7.23 38.11 -16.21
N ASN A 302 8.33 37.42 -15.97
CA ASN A 302 9.44 37.98 -15.23
C ASN A 302 10.00 39.17 -16.02
N PRO A 303 10.01 40.41 -15.50
CA PRO A 303 10.75 41.48 -16.14
C PRO A 303 12.23 41.07 -16.12
N ASP A 304 12.86 40.95 -17.28
CA ASP A 304 14.29 40.65 -17.35
C ASP A 304 15.07 41.63 -16.45
N PRO A 305 16.11 41.17 -15.72
CA PRO A 305 16.98 42.11 -15.03
C PRO A 305 17.59 43.08 -16.06
N PRO A 306 17.83 44.36 -15.71
CA PRO A 306 18.49 45.29 -16.60
C PRO A 306 19.80 44.65 -17.09
N PRO A 307 20.12 44.77 -18.40
CA PRO A 307 21.30 44.13 -18.94
C PRO A 307 22.53 44.60 -18.17
N ALA A 308 23.32 43.65 -17.67
CA ALA A 308 24.63 43.95 -17.14
C ALA A 308 25.43 44.71 -18.23
N PRO A 309 26.18 45.77 -17.88
CA PRO A 309 26.84 46.60 -18.87
C PRO A 309 27.81 45.78 -19.73
N GLY A 310 27.44 45.68 -21.01
CA GLY A 310 28.19 45.35 -22.22
C GLY A 310 29.46 44.48 -22.14
N LYS A 311 29.43 43.35 -22.85
CA LYS A 311 30.51 43.01 -23.78
C LYS A 311 29.92 42.65 -25.14
N ALA A 312 30.33 43.44 -26.13
CA ALA A 312 29.92 43.35 -27.52
C ALA A 312 30.52 42.15 -28.26
N LYS A 313 29.97 41.90 -29.46
CA LYS A 313 30.46 41.09 -30.61
C LYS A 313 29.88 39.66 -30.66
N HIS A 314 29.37 39.12 -31.77
CA HIS A 314 29.28 39.50 -33.19
C HIS A 314 28.04 38.79 -33.82
N ALA A 315 27.40 39.42 -34.81
CA ALA A 315 26.50 38.77 -35.76
C ALA A 315 27.29 38.12 -36.91
N PRO A 316 26.68 37.20 -37.68
CA PRO A 316 26.37 37.58 -39.05
C PRO A 316 24.98 37.17 -39.57
N ALA A 317 24.64 37.81 -40.69
CA ALA A 317 23.39 37.94 -41.43
C ALA A 317 22.94 36.73 -42.28
N GLY A 318 21.68 36.81 -42.76
CA GLY A 318 21.16 36.13 -43.96
C GLY A 318 19.76 35.50 -43.77
N ALA A 319 18.65 36.21 -43.89
CA ALA A 319 17.88 36.55 -45.11
C ALA A 319 16.87 35.46 -45.60
N ALA A 320 15.59 35.67 -45.21
CA ALA A 320 14.34 35.72 -46.03
C ALA A 320 13.75 34.48 -46.79
N PRO A 321 12.43 34.52 -47.11
CA PRO A 321 11.52 33.36 -47.06
C PRO A 321 10.93 32.92 -48.41
N HIS A 322 10.42 31.67 -48.49
CA HIS A 322 9.54 31.23 -49.57
C HIS A 322 8.28 30.56 -49.01
N GLY A 323 7.12 31.05 -49.46
CA GLY A 323 5.81 30.48 -49.18
C GLY A 323 5.36 29.47 -50.23
N ALA A 324 4.30 28.74 -49.90
CA ALA A 324 3.17 28.39 -50.78
C ALA A 324 2.23 27.45 -50.02
N ALA A 325 0.93 27.77 -50.02
CA ALA A 325 -0.15 26.88 -49.62
C ALA A 325 -0.41 25.83 -50.72
N PRO A 326 -1.10 24.73 -50.38
CA PRO A 326 -2.34 24.43 -51.11
C PRO A 326 -3.52 24.01 -50.20
N VAL A 327 -4.73 24.26 -50.72
CA VAL A 327 -6.07 23.98 -50.16
C VAL A 327 -6.56 22.58 -50.63
N PRO A 328 -7.78 22.07 -50.29
CA PRO A 328 -7.96 20.84 -49.53
C PRO A 328 -8.58 19.67 -50.33
N ALA A 329 -8.41 18.43 -49.86
CA ALA A 329 -9.12 17.27 -50.38
C ALA A 329 -10.30 16.87 -49.46
N LYS A 330 -11.50 16.84 -50.04
CA LYS A 330 -12.75 16.27 -49.47
C LYS A 330 -12.71 14.74 -49.48
N ALA A 331 -13.15 14.09 -48.40
CA ALA A 331 -13.81 12.78 -48.39
C ALA A 331 -14.48 12.59 -47.01
N ALA A 332 -15.81 12.61 -46.92
CA ALA A 332 -16.72 11.46 -46.95
C ALA A 332 -17.10 10.99 -45.54
N ALA A 333 -18.37 11.25 -45.18
CA ALA A 333 -19.00 10.83 -43.94
C ALA A 333 -19.54 9.38 -44.05
N PRO A 334 -19.60 8.61 -42.95
CA PRO A 334 -20.51 7.50 -42.82
C PRO A 334 -21.73 7.87 -41.95
N ALA A 335 -22.90 7.45 -42.42
CA ALA A 335 -24.22 7.57 -41.81
C ALA A 335 -24.42 6.58 -40.64
N PRO A 336 -25.47 6.75 -39.79
CA PRO A 336 -25.58 6.12 -38.47
C PRO A 336 -26.28 4.76 -38.52
N ALA A 337 -25.83 3.81 -37.69
CA ALA A 337 -26.47 2.51 -37.53
C ALA A 337 -27.14 2.37 -36.15
N ARG A 338 -28.46 2.58 -36.16
CA ARG A 338 -29.56 1.94 -35.41
C ARG A 338 -29.29 1.30 -34.03
N GLU A 339 -29.97 1.88 -33.03
CA GLU A 339 -30.40 1.23 -31.79
C GLU A 339 -31.29 -0.01 -32.06
N LYS A 340 -31.10 -1.06 -31.26
CA LYS A 340 -32.07 -2.15 -31.10
C LYS A 340 -32.48 -2.27 -29.64
N ALA A 341 -33.81 -2.38 -29.49
CA ALA A 341 -34.58 -2.40 -28.26
C ALA A 341 -34.28 -3.59 -27.33
N ALA A 342 -34.51 -3.35 -26.04
CA ALA A 342 -34.47 -4.31 -24.95
C ALA A 342 -35.72 -5.20 -24.88
N ALA A 343 -35.56 -6.39 -24.29
CA ALA A 343 -36.65 -7.21 -23.74
C ALA A 343 -36.20 -7.87 -22.41
N PRO A 344 -37.13 -8.24 -21.51
CA PRO A 344 -36.92 -8.17 -20.06
C PRO A 344 -36.79 -9.55 -19.37
N GLY A 345 -36.15 -9.56 -18.19
CA GLY A 345 -36.36 -10.61 -17.18
C GLY A 345 -35.11 -11.08 -16.44
N ALA A 346 -34.78 -10.45 -15.31
CA ALA A 346 -34.05 -11.08 -14.22
C ALA A 346 -34.36 -10.38 -12.88
N ALA A 347 -34.51 -11.20 -11.84
CA ALA A 347 -35.01 -10.94 -10.49
C ALA A 347 -34.43 -9.71 -9.75
N PRO A 348 -35.14 -9.19 -8.72
CA PRO A 348 -34.73 -7.97 -8.02
C PRO A 348 -33.37 -8.13 -7.34
N ALA A 349 -32.51 -7.13 -7.56
CA ALA A 349 -31.19 -7.05 -6.94
C ALA A 349 -31.31 -6.99 -5.41
N ARG A 350 -30.63 -7.94 -4.74
CA ARG A 350 -30.33 -7.88 -3.31
C ARG A 350 -29.48 -6.63 -2.99
N PRO A 351 -29.59 -6.08 -1.77
CA PRO A 351 -28.92 -4.83 -1.39
C PRO A 351 -27.39 -4.95 -1.44
N PRO A 352 -26.66 -3.83 -1.62
CA PRO A 352 -25.22 -3.82 -1.83
C PRO A 352 -24.49 -4.16 -0.52
N GLY A 353 -23.77 -5.28 -0.51
CA GLY A 353 -22.96 -5.69 0.65
C GLY A 353 -22.33 -7.08 0.61
N SER A 354 -22.72 -7.99 -0.30
CA SER A 354 -22.06 -9.29 -0.45
C SER A 354 -21.25 -9.36 -1.75
N LEU A 355 -19.92 -9.42 -1.65
CA LEU A 355 -19.08 -9.91 -2.75
C LEU A 355 -19.48 -11.38 -3.00
N SER A 356 -20.09 -11.67 -4.15
CA SER A 356 -20.40 -13.05 -4.53
C SER A 356 -19.12 -13.79 -4.92
N VAL A 357 -18.82 -14.89 -4.23
CA VAL A 357 -17.76 -15.83 -4.62
C VAL A 357 -18.39 -16.88 -5.53
N CYS A 358 -17.67 -17.36 -6.53
CA CYS A 358 -18.15 -18.37 -7.45
C CYS A 358 -17.09 -19.45 -7.71
N SER A 359 -17.54 -20.64 -8.09
CA SER A 359 -16.69 -21.69 -8.64
C SER A 359 -16.96 -21.92 -10.13
N GLN A 360 -15.91 -22.26 -10.87
CA GLN A 360 -15.98 -22.60 -12.29
C GLN A 360 -14.98 -23.69 -12.65
N ARG A 361 -15.43 -24.69 -13.42
CA ARG A 361 -14.56 -25.76 -13.90
C ARG A 361 -13.69 -25.32 -15.08
N LEU A 362 -12.38 -25.52 -14.96
CA LEU A 362 -11.39 -25.25 -16.00
C LEU A 362 -11.34 -26.39 -17.04
N LYS A 363 -10.81 -26.12 -18.23
CA LYS A 363 -10.66 -27.12 -19.31
C LYS A 363 -9.87 -28.35 -18.88
N GLU A 364 -8.90 -28.17 -17.99
CA GLU A 364 -8.06 -29.26 -17.47
C GLU A 364 -8.71 -30.03 -16.30
N GLY A 365 -9.97 -29.73 -15.96
CA GLY A 365 -10.80 -30.53 -15.05
C GLY A 365 -10.83 -30.09 -13.58
N CYS A 366 -10.01 -29.11 -13.18
CA CYS A 366 -10.02 -28.53 -11.83
C CYS A 366 -11.09 -27.45 -11.67
N ASP A 367 -11.44 -27.14 -10.42
CA ASP A 367 -12.34 -26.04 -10.11
C ASP A 367 -11.54 -24.80 -9.69
N MET A 368 -11.79 -23.69 -10.37
CA MET A 368 -11.30 -22.38 -9.98
C MET A 368 -12.32 -21.68 -9.10
N ILE A 369 -11.87 -21.09 -7.99
CA ILE A 369 -12.67 -20.28 -7.10
C ILE A 369 -12.17 -18.83 -7.11
N THR A 370 -13.10 -17.91 -7.30
CA THR A 370 -12.78 -16.49 -7.49
C THR A 370 -14.01 -15.60 -7.25
N HIS A 371 -13.78 -14.33 -6.92
CA HIS A 371 -14.83 -13.30 -6.87
C HIS A 371 -14.90 -12.45 -8.15
N ARG A 372 -13.90 -12.55 -9.03
CA ARG A 372 -13.77 -11.66 -10.20
C ARG A 372 -14.19 -12.33 -11.51
N PHE A 373 -13.87 -13.60 -11.69
CA PHE A 373 -14.11 -14.31 -12.96
C PHE A 373 -15.35 -15.19 -12.89
N CYS A 374 -16.42 -14.64 -12.33
CA CYS A 374 -17.74 -15.28 -12.34
C CYS A 374 -18.35 -15.13 -13.74
N GLY A 375 -17.92 -15.99 -14.66
CA GLY A 375 -18.49 -16.07 -16.00
C GLY A 375 -19.80 -16.86 -16.03
N GLU A 376 -20.45 -16.89 -17.20
CA GLU A 376 -21.58 -17.77 -17.46
C GLU A 376 -21.25 -19.23 -17.11
N GLY A 377 -22.19 -19.90 -16.42
CA GLY A 377 -22.04 -21.27 -15.93
C GLY A 377 -21.24 -21.41 -14.63
N SER A 378 -20.86 -20.32 -13.97
CA SER A 378 -20.28 -20.37 -12.62
C SER A 378 -21.34 -20.67 -11.55
N THR A 379 -20.96 -21.41 -10.51
CA THR A 379 -21.85 -21.73 -9.38
C THR A 379 -21.60 -20.75 -8.24
N PRO A 380 -22.62 -20.04 -7.73
CA PRO A 380 -22.46 -19.20 -6.56
C PRO A 380 -22.04 -20.02 -5.33
N LEU A 381 -21.02 -19.56 -4.62
CA LEU A 381 -20.63 -20.08 -3.32
C LEU A 381 -21.16 -19.12 -2.26
N GLU A 382 -22.24 -19.52 -1.57
CA GLU A 382 -22.95 -18.66 -0.63
C GLU A 382 -22.06 -18.18 0.53
N LYS A 383 -20.96 -18.90 0.83
CA LYS A 383 -19.83 -18.48 1.69
C LYS A 383 -18.55 -19.22 1.30
N PHE A 384 -17.39 -18.64 1.63
CA PHE A 384 -16.04 -19.23 1.53
C PHE A 384 -15.87 -20.60 2.23
N GLU A 385 -16.81 -20.95 3.12
CA GLU A 385 -16.93 -22.29 3.70
C GLU A 385 -17.00 -23.40 2.64
N GLY A 386 -17.34 -23.06 1.39
CA GLY A 386 -17.37 -23.97 0.25
C GLY A 386 -16.03 -24.58 -0.16
N GLU A 387 -14.88 -23.89 -0.04
CA GLU A 387 -13.62 -24.39 -0.62
C GLU A 387 -13.05 -25.57 0.18
N LEU A 388 -12.77 -25.33 1.46
CA LEU A 388 -12.37 -26.39 2.38
C LEU A 388 -13.56 -27.30 2.71
N GLY A 389 -14.79 -26.79 2.79
CA GLY A 389 -15.98 -27.61 3.04
C GLY A 389 -16.19 -28.69 1.98
N TYR A 390 -15.92 -28.36 0.71
CA TYR A 390 -15.95 -29.33 -0.37
C TYR A 390 -14.86 -30.41 -0.20
N CYS A 391 -13.65 -30.02 0.19
CA CYS A 391 -12.57 -30.95 0.50
C CYS A 391 -12.80 -31.81 1.74
N MET A 392 -13.44 -31.25 2.75
CA MET A 392 -13.79 -31.88 4.02
C MET A 392 -14.98 -32.83 3.87
N GLY A 393 -15.76 -32.71 2.79
CA GLY A 393 -16.92 -33.54 2.50
C GLY A 393 -18.13 -33.26 3.40
N ARG A 394 -19.32 -33.68 2.95
CA ARG A 394 -20.62 -33.42 3.60
C ARG A 394 -20.77 -33.94 5.05
N ARG A 395 -19.77 -34.65 5.61
CA ARG A 395 -19.85 -35.26 6.95
C ARG A 395 -19.72 -34.27 8.12
N HIS A 396 -19.30 -33.04 7.85
CA HIS A 396 -19.04 -32.04 8.89
C HIS A 396 -20.06 -30.89 8.94
N HIS A 397 -21.15 -30.95 8.17
CA HIS A 397 -22.24 -29.96 8.29
C HIS A 397 -22.81 -29.97 9.72
N GLY A 398 -22.65 -28.84 10.42
CA GLY A 398 -23.12 -28.65 11.80
C GLY A 398 -22.16 -29.08 12.93
N LYS A 399 -20.97 -29.62 12.63
CA LYS A 399 -19.94 -29.96 13.63
C LYS A 399 -18.80 -28.94 13.64
N ARG A 400 -18.20 -28.70 14.81
CA ARG A 400 -16.96 -27.91 14.92
C ARG A 400 -15.80 -28.68 14.28
N VAL A 401 -15.06 -28.05 13.38
CA VAL A 401 -13.95 -28.64 12.62
C VAL A 401 -12.60 -28.20 13.19
N SER A 402 -11.74 -29.18 13.48
CA SER A 402 -10.36 -28.99 13.92
C SER A 402 -9.35 -29.20 12.78
N CYS A 403 -8.39 -28.29 12.66
CA CYS A 403 -7.36 -28.34 11.60
C CYS A 403 -5.94 -28.34 12.19
N ALA A 404 -5.14 -29.34 11.83
CA ALA A 404 -3.70 -29.37 12.05
C ALA A 404 -3.00 -28.78 10.82
N LEU A 405 -2.29 -27.67 11.00
CA LEU A 405 -1.46 -27.05 9.97
C LEU A 405 0.00 -27.42 10.19
N VAL A 406 0.57 -28.21 9.29
CA VAL A 406 1.91 -28.78 9.44
C VAL A 406 2.88 -28.13 8.45
N GLY A 407 3.77 -27.30 8.98
CA GLY A 407 4.91 -26.71 8.28
C GLY A 407 6.07 -27.70 8.15
N SER A 408 7.21 -27.24 7.64
CA SER A 408 8.35 -28.10 7.30
C SER A 408 9.56 -27.98 8.22
N SER A 409 9.51 -27.16 9.26
CA SER A 409 10.67 -26.89 10.11
C SER A 409 11.25 -28.16 10.74
N SER A 410 12.57 -28.29 10.74
CA SER A 410 13.26 -29.48 11.24
C SER A 410 13.12 -29.69 12.75
N HIS A 411 12.68 -28.69 13.52
CA HIS A 411 12.41 -28.87 14.95
C HIS A 411 11.29 -29.89 15.21
N LEU A 412 10.44 -30.22 14.22
CA LEU A 412 9.47 -31.29 14.37
C LEU A 412 10.14 -32.65 14.66
N LEU A 413 11.38 -32.87 14.23
CA LEU A 413 12.11 -34.12 14.49
C LEU A 413 12.42 -34.33 15.97
N SER A 414 12.45 -33.25 16.77
CA SER A 414 12.63 -33.32 18.22
C SER A 414 11.30 -33.35 18.98
N MET A 415 10.18 -33.59 18.30
CA MET A 415 8.85 -33.58 18.91
C MET A 415 8.07 -34.83 18.50
N SER A 416 7.38 -35.49 19.44
CA SER A 416 6.58 -36.69 19.17
C SER A 416 5.10 -36.34 18.94
N LEU A 417 4.81 -35.49 17.95
CA LEU A 417 3.47 -34.91 17.73
C LEU A 417 2.59 -35.69 16.75
N GLY A 418 3.07 -36.82 16.20
CA GLY A 418 2.40 -37.46 15.08
C GLY A 418 0.98 -37.92 15.38
N LYS A 419 0.73 -38.47 16.57
CA LYS A 419 -0.61 -38.88 17.01
C LYS A 419 -1.56 -37.68 17.20
N ASP A 420 -1.04 -36.57 17.72
CA ASP A 420 -1.80 -35.34 17.95
C ASP A 420 -2.18 -34.66 16.63
N ILE A 421 -1.24 -34.59 15.68
CA ILE A 421 -1.49 -34.13 14.32
C ILE A 421 -2.57 -34.98 13.65
N ASP A 422 -2.43 -36.31 13.69
CA ASP A 422 -3.36 -37.25 13.05
C ASP A 422 -4.73 -37.33 13.75
N ALA A 423 -4.90 -36.74 14.94
CA ALA A 423 -6.19 -36.70 15.65
C ALA A 423 -7.14 -35.60 15.13
N HIS A 424 -6.63 -34.61 14.39
CA HIS A 424 -7.45 -33.53 13.84
C HIS A 424 -8.38 -34.04 12.71
N ASP A 425 -9.50 -33.34 12.50
CA ASP A 425 -10.41 -33.65 11.39
C ASP A 425 -9.70 -33.46 10.04
N VAL A 426 -8.95 -32.36 9.92
CA VAL A 426 -8.21 -31.98 8.72
C VAL A 426 -6.73 -31.82 9.04
N VAL A 427 -5.88 -32.49 8.26
CA VAL A 427 -4.43 -32.25 8.29
C VAL A 427 -4.01 -31.55 7.00
N VAL A 428 -3.50 -30.33 7.15
CA VAL A 428 -3.04 -29.47 6.05
C VAL A 428 -1.51 -29.53 5.98
N ARG A 429 -0.96 -29.93 4.83
CA ARG A 429 0.48 -29.89 4.54
C ARG A 429 0.79 -28.97 3.39
N VAL A 430 2.03 -28.48 3.34
CA VAL A 430 2.44 -27.44 2.40
C VAL A 430 3.57 -27.92 1.50
N ASN A 431 3.45 -27.64 0.20
CA ASN A 431 4.45 -27.95 -0.82
C ASN A 431 4.90 -29.42 -0.79
N SER A 432 6.21 -29.65 -0.83
CA SER A 432 6.84 -30.99 -0.89
C SER A 432 7.08 -31.63 0.47
N ALA A 433 6.48 -31.12 1.54
CA ALA A 433 6.68 -31.67 2.87
C ALA A 433 6.05 -33.08 2.96
N PRO A 434 6.84 -34.16 3.09
CA PRO A 434 6.30 -35.52 3.14
C PRO A 434 5.57 -35.75 4.46
N ASP A 435 4.57 -36.62 4.47
CA ASP A 435 4.04 -37.20 5.71
C ASP A 435 4.85 -38.47 6.07
N GLY A 436 4.53 -39.08 7.20
CA GLY A 436 5.07 -40.37 7.60
C GLY A 436 4.43 -41.56 6.91
N SER A 437 3.70 -41.36 5.81
CA SER A 437 3.13 -42.45 5.02
C SER A 437 4.16 -42.98 4.01
N GLY A 438 4.01 -44.26 3.62
CA GLY A 438 4.95 -44.93 2.72
C GLY A 438 6.24 -45.42 3.38
N ALA A 439 6.83 -46.46 2.80
CA ALA A 439 7.97 -47.16 3.39
C ALA A 439 9.18 -46.24 3.64
N ALA A 440 9.50 -45.37 2.68
CA ALA A 440 10.66 -44.48 2.73
C ALA A 440 10.58 -43.37 3.81
N ASN A 441 9.37 -43.02 4.26
CA ASN A 441 9.14 -41.93 5.21
C ASN A 441 8.53 -42.41 6.53
N SER A 442 8.33 -43.71 6.73
CA SER A 442 7.66 -44.26 7.91
C SER A 442 8.30 -43.83 9.25
N TRP A 443 9.61 -43.56 9.25
CA TRP A 443 10.38 -43.04 10.38
C TRP A 443 9.96 -41.62 10.82
N LEU A 444 9.26 -40.85 9.97
CA LEU A 444 8.71 -39.54 10.30
C LEU A 444 7.38 -39.63 11.06
N ALA A 445 6.66 -40.76 10.96
CA ALA A 445 5.30 -40.90 11.49
C ALA A 445 5.15 -40.55 12.99
N PRO A 446 6.07 -40.95 13.89
CA PRO A 446 5.95 -40.58 15.31
C PRO A 446 5.98 -39.07 15.56
N CYS A 447 6.69 -38.31 14.72
CA CYS A 447 6.90 -36.89 14.92
C CYS A 447 5.88 -36.01 14.18
N ILE A 448 5.50 -36.39 12.96
CA ILE A 448 4.69 -35.53 12.08
C ILE A 448 3.40 -36.15 11.57
N GLY A 449 3.10 -37.39 11.97
CA GLY A 449 1.87 -38.11 11.59
C GLY A 449 1.91 -38.66 10.16
N ARG A 450 0.90 -39.44 9.81
CA ARG A 450 0.75 -40.11 8.51
C ARG A 450 -0.32 -39.48 7.63
N ARG A 451 -1.25 -38.70 8.20
CA ARG A 451 -2.40 -38.17 7.47
C ARG A 451 -2.05 -36.88 6.72
N THR A 452 -2.65 -36.74 5.55
CA THR A 452 -2.72 -35.49 4.77
C THR A 452 -4.11 -35.42 4.13
N THR A 453 -4.98 -34.56 4.64
CA THR A 453 -6.32 -34.34 4.07
C THR A 453 -6.26 -33.35 2.91
N VAL A 454 -5.53 -32.25 3.13
CA VAL A 454 -5.39 -31.15 2.18
C VAL A 454 -3.91 -30.83 2.01
N ARG A 455 -3.50 -30.63 0.77
CA ARG A 455 -2.16 -30.15 0.46
C ARG A 455 -2.25 -28.82 -0.27
N LEU A 456 -1.60 -27.81 0.29
CA LEU A 456 -1.49 -26.49 -0.32
C LEU A 456 -0.17 -26.38 -1.05
N THR A 457 -0.20 -25.97 -2.32
CA THR A 457 1.00 -25.80 -3.13
C THR A 457 0.90 -24.63 -4.10
N ASN A 458 2.04 -24.23 -4.67
CA ASN A 458 2.17 -23.17 -5.65
C ASN A 458 2.58 -23.72 -7.02
N GLN A 459 2.82 -22.84 -8.00
CA GLN A 459 3.24 -23.19 -9.37
C GLN A 459 4.47 -24.10 -9.45
N PHE A 460 5.27 -24.27 -8.39
CA PHE A 460 6.40 -25.19 -8.43
C PHE A 460 5.97 -26.63 -8.06
N GLY A 461 4.90 -26.78 -7.27
CA GLY A 461 4.02 -27.96 -7.22
C GLY A 461 4.64 -29.35 -7.11
N ILE A 462 5.82 -29.50 -6.51
CA ILE A 462 6.43 -30.82 -6.29
C ILE A 462 5.71 -31.49 -5.11
N ILE A 463 4.85 -32.47 -5.40
CA ILE A 463 4.27 -33.36 -4.39
C ILE A 463 5.14 -34.63 -4.31
N PRO A 464 5.53 -35.10 -3.11
CA PRO A 464 6.35 -36.31 -2.98
C PRO A 464 5.59 -37.52 -3.53
N VAL A 465 6.25 -38.33 -4.36
CA VAL A 465 5.70 -39.60 -4.89
C VAL A 465 5.31 -40.57 -3.75
N SER A 466 5.99 -40.46 -2.61
CA SER A 466 5.73 -41.24 -1.39
C SER A 466 4.60 -40.72 -0.53
N ALA A 467 4.03 -39.54 -0.81
CA ALA A 467 2.86 -39.08 -0.09
C ALA A 467 1.65 -39.92 -0.49
N GLN A 468 0.87 -40.38 0.49
CA GLN A 468 -0.43 -40.99 0.22
C GLN A 468 -1.26 -40.05 -0.68
N ALA A 469 -2.11 -40.63 -1.54
CA ALA A 469 -3.03 -39.89 -2.40
C ALA A 469 -3.78 -38.85 -1.56
N THR A 470 -3.39 -37.58 -1.70
CA THR A 470 -4.00 -36.50 -0.95
C THR A 470 -5.37 -36.28 -1.56
N ARG A 471 -6.41 -36.24 -0.72
CA ARG A 471 -7.79 -36.07 -1.19
C ARG A 471 -7.96 -34.76 -2.00
N CYS A 472 -7.31 -33.70 -1.53
CA CYS A 472 -7.44 -32.37 -2.08
C CYS A 472 -6.13 -31.60 -2.22
N ILE A 473 -5.98 -30.91 -3.34
CA ILE A 473 -4.88 -29.99 -3.60
C ILE A 473 -5.46 -28.57 -3.73
N LEU A 474 -4.97 -27.66 -2.90
CA LEU A 474 -5.24 -26.22 -3.02
C LEU A 474 -4.05 -25.56 -3.72
N MET A 475 -4.28 -25.07 -4.93
CA MET A 475 -3.29 -24.41 -5.78
C MET A 475 -3.46 -22.90 -5.70
N VAL A 476 -2.57 -22.24 -4.96
CA VAL A 476 -2.72 -20.82 -4.57
C VAL A 476 -1.94 -19.83 -5.45
N GLU A 477 -1.12 -20.36 -6.34
CA GLU A 477 -0.30 -19.59 -7.28
C GLU A 477 -0.14 -20.43 -8.55
N PRO A 478 -1.20 -20.64 -9.34
CA PRO A 478 -1.11 -21.49 -10.54
C PRO A 478 -0.09 -20.93 -11.53
N ALA A 479 0.48 -21.81 -12.36
CA ALA A 479 1.20 -21.35 -13.53
C ALA A 479 0.19 -20.65 -14.43
N GLU A 480 0.48 -19.41 -14.82
CA GLU A 480 -0.45 -18.62 -15.61
C GLU A 480 0.23 -17.68 -16.62
N ARG A 481 -0.53 -17.21 -17.61
CA ARG A 481 -0.06 -16.34 -18.72
C ARG A 481 -0.60 -14.90 -18.65
N CYS A 482 -1.45 -14.56 -17.69
CA CYS A 482 -2.17 -13.30 -17.54
C CYS A 482 -1.46 -12.22 -16.69
N ARG A 483 -0.12 -12.21 -16.64
CA ARG A 483 0.79 -11.29 -15.91
C ARG A 483 1.16 -11.77 -14.50
N ARG A 484 2.47 -11.72 -14.22
CA ARG A 484 3.15 -12.22 -13.01
C ARG A 484 2.61 -11.77 -11.64
N ASP A 485 1.71 -10.80 -11.53
CA ASP A 485 1.16 -10.38 -10.24
C ASP A 485 -0.32 -10.79 -10.06
N CYS A 486 -0.97 -11.31 -11.10
CA CYS A 486 -2.37 -11.75 -11.08
C CYS A 486 -2.63 -12.83 -10.01
N TRP A 487 -1.67 -13.74 -9.79
CA TRP A 487 -1.78 -14.75 -8.73
C TRP A 487 -1.60 -14.19 -7.31
N LEU A 488 -1.07 -12.97 -7.14
CA LEU A 488 -0.93 -12.36 -5.81
C LEU A 488 -2.26 -11.84 -5.28
N ASN A 489 -3.11 -11.34 -6.18
CA ASN A 489 -4.46 -10.90 -5.92
C ASN A 489 -5.23 -10.95 -7.25
N GLY A 490 -6.40 -11.60 -7.28
CA GLY A 490 -7.26 -11.63 -8.47
C GLY A 490 -7.64 -10.23 -9.00
N ASP A 491 -7.57 -9.19 -8.16
CA ASP A 491 -7.76 -7.79 -8.57
C ASP A 491 -6.61 -7.27 -9.46
N PHE A 492 -5.41 -7.87 -9.41
CA PHE A 492 -4.26 -7.47 -10.24
C PHE A 492 -4.28 -8.05 -11.65
N CYS A 493 -5.21 -8.95 -11.94
CA CYS A 493 -5.37 -9.50 -13.27
C CYS A 493 -5.92 -8.42 -14.24
N PRO A 494 -5.46 -8.37 -15.49
CA PRO A 494 -6.07 -7.55 -16.52
C PRO A 494 -7.54 -7.93 -16.75
N ALA A 495 -8.39 -6.94 -17.08
CA ALA A 495 -9.81 -7.19 -17.32
C ALA A 495 -10.08 -8.05 -18.56
N ASP A 496 -9.14 -8.07 -19.50
CA ASP A 496 -9.14 -8.84 -20.74
C ASP A 496 -8.45 -10.21 -20.63
N CYS A 497 -7.97 -10.59 -19.43
CA CYS A 497 -7.41 -11.92 -19.21
C CYS A 497 -8.49 -13.02 -19.35
N ASP A 498 -8.37 -13.86 -20.37
CA ASP A 498 -9.13 -15.11 -20.44
C ASP A 498 -8.53 -16.14 -19.48
N VAL A 499 -9.04 -16.17 -18.26
CA VAL A 499 -8.54 -17.06 -17.22
C VAL A 499 -8.71 -18.54 -17.59
N LYS A 500 -9.76 -18.91 -18.36
CA LYS A 500 -10.05 -20.30 -18.72
C LYS A 500 -8.97 -20.93 -19.60
N SER A 501 -8.28 -20.13 -20.42
CA SER A 501 -7.21 -20.59 -21.30
C SER A 501 -5.80 -20.36 -20.73
N ASN A 502 -5.68 -19.52 -19.70
CA ASN A 502 -4.39 -19.06 -19.21
C ASN A 502 -3.98 -19.62 -17.84
N ILE A 503 -4.86 -20.26 -17.07
CA ILE A 503 -4.51 -20.95 -15.81
C ILE A 503 -4.36 -22.45 -16.08
N PHE A 504 -3.27 -23.03 -15.57
CA PHE A 504 -2.99 -24.46 -15.70
C PHE A 504 -3.08 -25.21 -14.36
N CYS A 505 -3.70 -26.38 -14.40
CA CYS A 505 -3.84 -27.37 -13.33
C CYS A 505 -2.59 -28.23 -13.12
N ARG A 506 -1.41 -27.63 -13.26
CA ARG A 506 -0.13 -28.35 -13.20
C ARG A 506 1.01 -27.44 -12.75
N PRO A 507 2.10 -28.00 -12.20
CA PRO A 507 3.30 -27.24 -11.89
C PRO A 507 4.01 -26.72 -13.16
N ARG A 508 4.58 -25.52 -13.06
CA ARG A 508 5.39 -24.82 -14.07
C ARG A 508 6.70 -25.54 -14.39
N THR A 509 7.35 -26.13 -13.39
CA THR A 509 8.72 -26.68 -13.50
C THR A 509 8.79 -28.12 -13.97
N MET A 510 7.66 -28.78 -14.26
CA MET A 510 7.62 -30.19 -14.66
C MET A 510 6.85 -30.33 -15.98
N PRO A 511 7.52 -30.23 -17.15
CA PRO A 511 6.82 -30.23 -18.44
C PRO A 511 6.28 -31.60 -18.89
N LYS A 512 6.60 -32.73 -18.23
CA LYS A 512 6.35 -34.08 -18.79
C LYS A 512 5.91 -35.21 -17.84
N GLN A 513 5.50 -34.93 -16.60
CA GLN A 513 4.95 -35.97 -15.72
C GLN A 513 3.66 -35.46 -15.08
N PRO A 514 2.51 -36.13 -15.24
CA PRO A 514 1.32 -35.84 -14.46
C PRO A 514 1.64 -36.25 -13.02
N ALA A 515 2.17 -35.31 -12.23
CA ALA A 515 2.59 -35.59 -10.88
C ALA A 515 1.37 -35.91 -10.00
N HIS A 516 0.80 -37.11 -10.05
CA HIS A 516 -0.20 -37.68 -9.12
C HIS A 516 -1.47 -36.84 -8.80
N TRP A 517 -1.65 -35.63 -9.35
CA TRP A 517 -2.78 -34.75 -9.04
C TRP A 517 -4.09 -35.26 -9.63
N ASN A 518 -4.03 -36.14 -10.64
CA ASN A 518 -5.21 -36.65 -11.35
C ASN A 518 -6.17 -37.47 -10.46
N GLN A 519 -5.71 -38.00 -9.32
CA GLN A 519 -6.55 -38.67 -8.32
C GLN A 519 -7.04 -37.71 -7.22
N SER A 520 -6.54 -36.48 -7.20
CA SER A 520 -6.89 -35.46 -6.22
C SER A 520 -7.96 -34.52 -6.80
N PHE A 521 -8.82 -34.01 -5.92
CA PHE A 521 -9.61 -32.84 -6.28
C PHE A 521 -8.70 -31.59 -6.21
N VAL A 522 -8.52 -30.91 -7.33
CA VAL A 522 -7.66 -29.72 -7.41
C VAL A 522 -8.54 -28.48 -7.45
N MET A 523 -8.27 -27.55 -6.52
CA MET A 523 -8.86 -26.22 -6.52
C MET A 523 -7.82 -25.17 -6.78
N VAL A 524 -8.12 -24.23 -7.67
CA VAL A 524 -7.32 -23.03 -7.89
C VAL A 524 -8.03 -21.86 -7.22
N ASP A 525 -7.40 -21.20 -6.26
CA ASP A 525 -8.02 -20.10 -5.52
C ASP A 525 -7.16 -18.85 -5.53
N GLY A 526 -7.81 -17.71 -5.83
CA GLY A 526 -7.22 -16.37 -5.80
C GLY A 526 -7.68 -15.50 -4.61
N LEU A 527 -8.64 -15.95 -3.81
CA LEU A 527 -9.24 -15.23 -2.69
C LEU A 527 -8.44 -15.36 -1.39
N ASN A 528 -8.18 -16.58 -0.87
CA ASN A 528 -7.32 -16.74 0.32
C ASN A 528 -5.97 -16.09 0.15
N PRO A 529 -5.28 -16.23 -1.00
CA PRO A 529 -3.98 -15.64 -1.15
C PRO A 529 -4.07 -14.10 -1.04
N ALA A 530 -5.12 -13.46 -1.57
CA ALA A 530 -5.36 -12.03 -1.37
C ALA A 530 -5.60 -11.66 0.11
N VAL A 531 -6.35 -12.48 0.85
CA VAL A 531 -6.56 -12.29 2.30
C VAL A 531 -5.26 -12.43 3.07
N GLY A 532 -4.48 -13.48 2.81
CA GLY A 532 -3.16 -13.67 3.40
C GLY A 532 -2.24 -12.50 3.10
N GLN A 533 -2.30 -11.91 1.89
CA GLN A 533 -1.55 -10.71 1.58
C GLN A 533 -1.98 -9.51 2.43
N LYS A 534 -3.28 -9.31 2.63
CA LYS A 534 -3.81 -8.22 3.46
C LYS A 534 -3.36 -8.38 4.91
N ILE A 535 -3.43 -9.58 5.46
CA ILE A 535 -2.98 -9.90 6.82
C ILE A 535 -1.46 -9.71 6.95
N LEU A 536 -0.66 -10.18 5.99
CA LEU A 536 0.80 -9.98 5.98
C LEU A 536 1.18 -8.50 5.96
N LEU A 537 0.44 -7.71 5.19
CA LEU A 537 0.65 -6.27 5.07
C LEU A 537 0.01 -5.46 6.20
N ALA A 538 -0.80 -6.09 7.05
CA ALA A 538 -1.28 -5.49 8.28
C ALA A 538 -0.10 -5.38 9.27
N GLY A 539 -0.13 -4.35 10.11
CA GLY A 539 0.96 -4.04 11.05
C GLY A 539 2.16 -3.28 10.43
N PRO A 540 3.18 -2.96 11.23
CA PRO A 540 4.30 -2.10 10.82
C PRO A 540 5.08 -2.78 9.68
N PRO A 541 5.38 -2.12 8.55
CA PRO A 541 5.99 -2.78 7.38
C PRO A 541 7.39 -3.37 7.69
N GLY A 542 7.64 -4.61 7.24
CA GLY A 542 8.95 -5.25 7.31
C GLY A 542 9.93 -4.69 6.26
N LYS A 543 11.22 -4.99 6.41
CA LYS A 543 12.24 -4.71 5.38
C LYS A 543 12.14 -5.77 4.27
N GLY A 544 12.08 -5.35 3.00
CA GLY A 544 12.17 -6.24 1.82
C GLY A 544 10.85 -6.50 1.08
N ILE A 545 10.95 -7.30 0.01
CA ILE A 545 9.80 -7.77 -0.77
C ILE A 545 8.89 -8.58 0.16
N SER A 546 7.60 -8.23 0.23
CA SER A 546 6.67 -8.79 1.21
C SER A 546 5.67 -9.74 0.54
N PHE A 547 6.16 -10.76 -0.15
CA PHE A 547 5.30 -11.83 -0.65
C PHE A 547 5.13 -12.90 0.42
N ARG A 548 3.88 -13.27 0.69
CA ARG A 548 3.54 -14.37 1.58
C ARG A 548 4.16 -15.69 1.10
N THR A 549 4.52 -16.56 2.02
CA THR A 549 4.87 -17.95 1.71
C THR A 549 3.61 -18.80 1.53
N ALA A 550 3.75 -19.94 0.85
CA ALA A 550 2.70 -20.95 0.81
C ALA A 550 2.28 -21.41 2.22
N GLY A 551 3.21 -21.42 3.19
CA GLY A 551 2.89 -21.75 4.58
C GLY A 551 1.95 -20.71 5.20
N PHE A 552 2.26 -19.42 5.02
CA PHE A 552 1.39 -18.36 5.50
C PHE A 552 0.02 -18.36 4.82
N THR A 553 -0.02 -18.63 3.52
CA THR A 553 -1.29 -18.81 2.81
C THR A 553 -2.09 -19.98 3.42
N ALA A 554 -1.46 -21.14 3.66
CA ALA A 554 -2.13 -22.28 4.27
C ALA A 554 -2.65 -22.00 5.69
N PHE A 555 -1.93 -21.17 6.45
CA PHE A 555 -2.42 -20.65 7.73
C PHE A 555 -3.71 -19.85 7.56
N THR A 556 -3.76 -18.93 6.59
CA THR A 556 -4.95 -18.14 6.34
C THR A 556 -6.15 -19.02 5.93
N TYR A 557 -5.96 -20.01 5.05
CA TYR A 557 -7.01 -21.00 4.75
C TYR A 557 -7.60 -21.66 6.00
N ALA A 558 -6.73 -22.16 6.88
CA ALA A 558 -7.17 -22.83 8.09
C ALA A 558 -7.98 -21.88 9.00
N LEU A 559 -7.58 -20.61 9.09
CA LEU A 559 -8.31 -19.60 9.87
C LEU A 559 -9.72 -19.31 9.33
N GLY A 560 -9.87 -19.24 8.01
CA GLY A 560 -11.14 -18.93 7.37
C GLY A 560 -12.12 -20.11 7.32
N ALA A 561 -11.60 -21.34 7.35
CA ALA A 561 -12.42 -22.55 7.12
C ALA A 561 -12.66 -23.43 8.35
N CYS A 562 -11.78 -23.38 9.35
CA CYS A 562 -11.85 -24.28 10.50
C CYS A 562 -12.37 -23.56 11.74
N ASP A 563 -12.96 -24.29 12.69
CA ASP A 563 -13.43 -23.71 13.96
C ASP A 563 -12.31 -23.62 15.00
N SER A 564 -11.30 -24.48 14.89
CA SER A 564 -10.03 -24.38 15.63
C SER A 564 -8.84 -24.80 14.78
N VAL A 565 -7.72 -24.11 14.94
CA VAL A 565 -6.48 -24.36 14.18
C VAL A 565 -5.33 -24.62 15.15
N THR A 566 -4.56 -25.68 14.89
CA THR A 566 -3.32 -25.98 15.60
C THR A 566 -2.15 -25.95 14.61
N VAL A 567 -1.12 -25.14 14.90
CA VAL A 567 0.02 -24.90 14.03
C VAL A 567 1.25 -25.66 14.53
N TYR A 568 1.87 -26.43 13.65
CA TYR A 568 3.05 -27.27 13.92
C TYR A 568 4.16 -26.98 12.92
N GLY A 569 5.42 -26.92 13.34
CA GLY A 569 6.55 -26.89 12.40
C GLY A 569 6.74 -25.58 11.65
N TYR A 570 6.30 -24.46 12.22
CA TYR A 570 6.52 -23.10 11.69
C TYR A 570 7.66 -22.42 12.43
N GLY A 571 8.45 -21.61 11.71
CA GLY A 571 9.59 -20.90 12.27
C GLY A 571 10.92 -21.64 12.15
N LYS A 572 11.93 -21.12 12.86
CA LYS A 572 13.31 -21.61 12.80
C LYS A 572 13.47 -23.01 13.42
N SER A 573 14.57 -23.70 13.11
CA SER A 573 14.95 -24.93 13.80
C SER A 573 15.46 -24.65 15.22
N CYS A 574 15.66 -25.69 16.04
CA CYS A 574 16.33 -25.55 17.34
C CYS A 574 17.78 -25.00 17.24
N HIS A 575 18.39 -25.09 16.07
CA HIS A 575 19.72 -24.53 15.78
C HIS A 575 19.65 -23.10 15.23
N GLY A 576 18.46 -22.48 15.22
CA GLY A 576 18.26 -21.11 14.77
C GLY A 576 18.15 -20.92 13.26
N HIS A 577 18.20 -22.00 12.46
CA HIS A 577 18.15 -21.90 11.00
C HIS A 577 16.72 -21.80 10.47
N THR A 578 16.44 -20.72 9.72
CA THR A 578 15.24 -20.63 8.87
C THR A 578 15.45 -21.46 7.60
N GLY A 579 14.47 -22.28 7.23
CA GLY A 579 14.53 -23.12 6.02
C GLY A 579 15.17 -24.50 6.20
N ALA A 580 15.65 -24.84 7.41
CA ALA A 580 16.02 -26.21 7.72
C ALA A 580 14.76 -27.08 7.79
N ARG A 581 14.70 -28.12 6.94
CA ARG A 581 13.50 -28.96 6.76
C ARG A 581 13.67 -30.32 7.38
N TYR A 582 12.61 -30.91 7.93
CA TYR A 582 12.70 -32.26 8.54
C TYR A 582 13.02 -33.39 7.55
N TYR A 583 12.98 -33.12 6.24
CA TYR A 583 13.13 -34.10 5.18
C TYR A 583 14.28 -33.81 4.21
N SER A 584 15.08 -32.76 4.46
CA SER A 584 16.21 -32.38 3.61
C SER A 584 17.40 -31.92 4.45
N GLY A 585 18.60 -32.34 4.08
CA GLY A 585 19.84 -31.82 4.66
C GLY A 585 20.22 -30.43 4.14
N LYS A 586 19.56 -29.93 3.09
CA LYS A 586 19.81 -28.60 2.54
C LYS A 586 19.04 -27.55 3.33
N ILE A 587 19.75 -26.51 3.77
CA ILE A 587 19.17 -25.32 4.41
C ILE A 587 19.11 -24.22 3.37
N GLU A 588 17.94 -24.06 2.76
CA GLU A 588 17.72 -23.10 1.69
C GLU A 588 16.42 -22.34 1.91
N VAL A 589 16.48 -21.03 1.73
CA VAL A 589 15.34 -20.13 1.78
C VAL A 589 15.34 -19.23 0.54
N ASN A 590 14.16 -18.84 0.11
CA ASN A 590 14.04 -17.78 -0.87
C ASN A 590 14.02 -16.44 -0.12
N HIS A 591 15.09 -15.65 -0.25
CA HIS A 591 15.23 -14.36 0.43
C HIS A 591 14.16 -13.31 0.06
N GLY A 592 13.30 -13.60 -0.92
CA GLY A 592 12.14 -12.77 -1.29
C GLY A 592 10.92 -12.87 -0.36
N HIS A 593 10.95 -13.72 0.69
CA HIS A 593 9.85 -13.87 1.64
C HIS A 593 10.21 -13.35 3.05
N PRO A 594 9.26 -12.69 3.76
CA PRO A 594 9.48 -12.16 5.10
C PRO A 594 9.18 -13.22 6.18
N TYR A 595 9.94 -14.33 6.21
CA TYR A 595 9.67 -15.48 7.09
C TYR A 595 9.49 -15.14 8.57
N HIS A 596 10.32 -14.24 9.12
CA HIS A 596 10.22 -13.83 10.52
C HIS A 596 8.90 -13.10 10.80
N ARG A 597 8.50 -12.22 9.89
CA ARG A 597 7.24 -11.48 10.02
C ARG A 597 6.04 -12.41 9.98
N GLU A 598 6.01 -13.35 9.05
CA GLU A 598 4.93 -14.32 8.94
C GLU A 598 4.77 -15.12 10.25
N HIS A 599 5.89 -15.54 10.82
CA HIS A 599 5.92 -16.23 12.10
C HIS A 599 5.39 -15.35 13.24
N ASP A 600 5.83 -14.09 13.34
CA ASP A 600 5.35 -13.15 14.36
C ASP A 600 3.84 -12.91 14.29
N ILE A 601 3.28 -12.86 13.07
CA ILE A 601 1.84 -12.71 12.85
C ILE A 601 1.09 -13.95 13.32
N ILE A 602 1.58 -15.15 12.98
CA ILE A 602 0.96 -16.41 13.41
C ILE A 602 0.96 -16.49 14.94
N GLU A 603 2.08 -16.16 15.59
CA GLU A 603 2.16 -16.12 17.05
C GLU A 603 1.18 -15.11 17.67
N ASP A 604 1.08 -13.92 17.11
CA ASP A 604 0.17 -12.88 17.60
C ASP A 604 -1.30 -13.34 17.50
N ILE A 605 -1.68 -13.96 16.37
CA ILE A 605 -3.02 -14.51 16.18
C ILE A 605 -3.27 -15.70 17.13
N ALA A 606 -2.28 -16.55 17.37
CA ALA A 606 -2.40 -17.63 18.35
C ALA A 606 -2.63 -17.09 19.79
N LYS A 607 -1.95 -16.00 20.16
CA LYS A 607 -2.07 -15.37 21.49
C LYS A 607 -3.38 -14.58 21.66
N HIS A 608 -3.78 -13.82 20.65
CA HIS A 608 -4.86 -12.83 20.76
C HIS A 608 -6.17 -13.26 20.08
N GLY A 609 -6.15 -14.32 19.27
CA GLY A 609 -7.29 -14.78 18.48
C GLY A 609 -7.84 -13.66 17.59
N ARG A 610 -9.16 -13.52 17.55
CA ARG A 610 -9.87 -12.47 16.78
C ARG A 610 -9.51 -11.03 17.17
N ARG A 611 -8.86 -10.82 18.32
CA ARG A 611 -8.40 -9.50 18.78
C ARG A 611 -7.01 -9.11 18.24
N SER A 612 -6.35 -10.00 17.48
CA SER A 612 -5.08 -9.70 16.84
C SER A 612 -5.17 -8.47 15.95
N ILE A 613 -4.20 -7.57 16.06
CA ILE A 613 -4.13 -6.33 15.26
C ILE A 613 -4.01 -6.61 13.76
N TYR A 614 -3.50 -7.78 13.38
CA TYR A 614 -3.30 -8.17 11.99
C TYR A 614 -4.62 -8.53 11.29
N LEU A 615 -5.67 -8.85 12.06
CA LEU A 615 -7.01 -9.17 11.56
C LEU A 615 -7.92 -7.95 11.43
N ASN A 616 -7.47 -6.75 11.84
CA ASN A 616 -8.25 -5.51 11.71
C ASN A 616 -8.59 -5.15 10.25
N THR A 617 -7.78 -5.62 9.30
CA THR A 617 -8.01 -5.38 7.86
C THR A 617 -8.98 -6.37 7.23
N THR A 618 -9.38 -7.41 7.97
CA THR A 618 -10.27 -8.49 7.54
C THR A 618 -11.29 -8.84 8.64
N PRO A 619 -12.05 -7.85 9.15
CA PRO A 619 -13.01 -8.09 10.24
C PRO A 619 -14.09 -9.09 9.82
N GLY A 620 -14.39 -10.03 10.69
CA GLY A 620 -15.43 -11.05 10.46
C GLY A 620 -15.06 -12.18 9.49
N TRP A 621 -13.88 -12.14 8.86
CA TRP A 621 -13.45 -13.19 7.93
C TRP A 621 -12.98 -14.47 8.65
N MET A 622 -12.35 -14.34 9.82
CA MET A 622 -11.82 -15.48 10.57
C MET A 622 -12.96 -16.30 11.21
N ARG A 623 -13.14 -17.53 10.73
CA ARG A 623 -14.05 -18.51 11.33
C ARG A 623 -13.47 -19.08 12.63
N ALA A 624 -12.18 -19.40 12.65
CA ALA A 624 -11.52 -20.02 13.79
C ALA A 624 -11.76 -19.22 15.09
N SER A 625 -12.21 -19.94 16.11
CA SER A 625 -12.46 -19.41 17.46
C SER A 625 -11.27 -19.62 18.38
N LYS A 626 -10.41 -20.60 18.06
CA LYS A 626 -9.21 -20.96 18.80
C LYS A 626 -8.05 -21.24 17.85
N VAL A 627 -6.89 -20.66 18.14
CA VAL A 627 -5.65 -20.92 17.42
C VAL A 627 -4.58 -21.30 18.45
N THR A 628 -3.94 -22.45 18.24
CA THR A 628 -2.85 -22.95 19.09
C THR A 628 -1.60 -23.06 18.23
N MET A 629 -0.44 -22.67 18.76
CA MET A 629 0.85 -22.84 18.07
C MET A 629 1.80 -23.66 18.95
N TYR A 630 2.30 -24.76 18.41
CA TYR A 630 3.29 -25.59 19.09
C TYR A 630 4.71 -25.08 18.81
N MET A 631 5.40 -24.71 19.89
CA MET A 631 6.81 -24.34 19.89
C MET A 631 7.61 -25.36 20.70
N PRO A 632 8.74 -25.85 20.17
CA PRO A 632 9.62 -26.75 20.91
C PRO A 632 10.26 -26.04 22.12
N PRO A 633 10.63 -26.77 23.18
CA PRO A 633 11.29 -26.20 24.36
C PRO A 633 12.54 -25.34 24.03
N CYS A 634 13.32 -25.80 23.05
CA CYS A 634 14.51 -25.09 22.54
C CYS A 634 14.24 -23.67 22.01
N LEU A 635 13.00 -23.34 21.66
CA LEU A 635 12.58 -22.01 21.20
C LEU A 635 11.86 -21.20 22.27
N LYS A 636 11.63 -21.77 23.47
CA LYS A 636 11.00 -21.09 24.62
C LYS A 636 12.00 -20.48 25.61
N GLY A 637 13.28 -20.46 25.28
CA GLY A 637 14.33 -19.88 26.14
C GLY A 637 14.87 -20.84 27.20
N GLU A 638 14.52 -22.13 27.15
CA GLU A 638 15.15 -23.16 27.97
C GLU A 638 16.59 -23.43 27.44
N LYS A 639 17.55 -23.67 28.35
CA LYS A 639 18.98 -23.82 28.01
C LYS A 639 19.16 -24.86 26.90
N HIS A 640 20.05 -24.55 25.95
CA HIS A 640 20.47 -25.40 24.83
C HIS A 640 21.21 -26.68 25.27
N GLU A 641 20.66 -27.47 26.20
CA GLU A 641 21.11 -28.84 26.37
C GLU A 641 20.69 -29.63 25.13
N ARG A 642 21.60 -30.53 24.68
CA ARG A 642 21.57 -31.21 23.38
C ARG A 642 20.16 -31.68 23.01
N VAL A 643 19.48 -30.94 22.12
CA VAL A 643 18.16 -31.34 21.62
C VAL A 643 18.33 -32.61 20.79
N GLN A 644 17.90 -33.75 21.33
CA GLN A 644 17.90 -35.02 20.63
C GLN A 644 16.68 -35.13 19.72
N ASN A 645 16.89 -35.59 18.48
CA ASN A 645 15.80 -35.90 17.58
C ASN A 645 15.15 -37.23 18.00
N HIS A 646 13.83 -37.22 18.17
CA HIS A 646 13.01 -38.42 18.36
C HIS A 646 12.83 -39.20 17.05
N CYS A 647 12.80 -38.50 15.91
CA CYS A 647 12.76 -39.13 14.59
C CYS A 647 14.09 -38.91 13.87
N GLN A 648 14.73 -40.00 13.48
CA GLN A 648 15.99 -39.98 12.75
C GLN A 648 15.82 -40.69 11.42
N ARG A 649 16.43 -40.11 10.38
CA ARG A 649 16.47 -40.75 9.07
C ARG A 649 17.30 -42.03 9.21
N PRO A 650 16.81 -43.19 8.74
CA PRO A 650 17.61 -44.40 8.68
C PRO A 650 18.90 -44.13 7.90
N ALA A 651 20.02 -44.70 8.36
CA ALA A 651 21.25 -44.69 7.57
C ALA A 651 20.94 -45.28 6.18
N GLN A 652 21.35 -44.59 5.11
CA GLN A 652 21.27 -45.20 3.79
C GLN A 652 22.25 -46.38 3.78
N PRO A 653 21.83 -47.57 3.29
CA PRO A 653 22.73 -48.71 3.15
C PRO A 653 23.90 -48.39 2.22
#